data_AF-A0A955EID2-F1
#
_entry.id   AF-A0A955EID2-F1
#
_cell.length_a   1.000
_cell.length_b   1.000
_cell.length_c   1.000
_cell.angle_alpha   90.00
_cell.angle_beta   90.00
_cell.angle_gamma   90.00
#
_symmetry.space_group_name_H-M   'P 1'
#
loop_
_entity.id
_entity.type
_entity.pdbx_description
1 polymer ?
#
loop_
_entity_poly.entity_id
_entity_poly.type
_entity_poly.pdbx_seq_one_letter_code
_entity_poly.pdbx_strand_id
1 'polypeptide(L)'
;MCRVCAQVVALVGGVAALTFPVAAQDDGGPIVVGERDEKLQFFQLTDISAALEFRWEHRYNKQAADGQTTIEETSDTLLETLNLSTRSYFGHPNLIDLSASGQIGWQDLWVDRSPGEGQHDSSLFDTYDITAGILSRGPAPLTLFARRSESLVDREFGGTLDSTTEEYGASLFLFREVVPTRLGYTHRRQQLDDPFNVSSFDLMQDTLSLHSDLTISPYQRMVFDYAFDHYDEDRGIGDPRVFDQHNALLTHTLTFGPQHNNNLRSALRYFRQEAEVLQELWHLDEALFLTHSDTLDSRYSLAVDRRESDDQRQDLVRGSALLRHRLYESLVTTVSGGGSHQSVDDFTSDEVFGRLAFDYTKRVPYGLLTAQLVGALNRTDNSEQGDPVMILGQRETFDDPDPVVLSHRNIENSSIVVTDANRARVYREGIDYTVRVLPDRVEIFRITGGDIGPMEEVLVDYTVGPEPANTTLTRTLGGSGRYAFNDGPLRGLGVYGSYTDSRQDISSDGYVDFIPDNLQLLRYGVDYQLGNFFLLAEMENRDSTISPSDTLRFQARYFHGLGPRSRVSLEYSYQQSDYHEEDRTTELHRVTGRWIQTITPDLDLRLRLVYRDERSSFAGDTQGFDQDLEINWRRNQTSLFASINNSFLEGNDVENTSQTIIVGLRRSF
;
A
#
# COMPACT_ATOMS: atom_id res chain seq x y z
N MET A 1 37.13 18.78 3.91
CA MET A 1 36.91 17.34 3.66
C MET A 1 35.79 16.89 4.58
N CYS A 2 34.54 17.15 4.19
CA CYS A 2 33.34 16.83 4.97
C CYS A 2 32.37 16.09 4.05
N ARG A 3 31.97 14.88 4.47
CA ARG A 3 30.78 14.19 3.98
C ARG A 3 30.15 13.48 5.17
N VAL A 4 28.84 13.32 5.09
CA VAL A 4 27.95 12.50 5.93
C VAL A 4 27.28 13.26 7.08
N CYS A 5 26.04 13.71 6.86
CA CYS A 5 24.83 13.28 7.58
C CYS A 5 23.65 14.20 7.22
N ALA A 6 22.74 13.70 6.38
CA ALA A 6 21.38 14.21 6.26
C ALA A 6 20.49 12.99 6.01
N GLN A 7 19.76 12.56 7.03
CA GLN A 7 18.59 11.70 6.89
C GLN A 7 17.41 12.49 7.43
N VAL A 8 16.58 12.93 6.49
CA VAL A 8 15.26 13.50 6.74
C VAL A 8 14.26 12.44 6.28
N VAL A 9 13.37 12.08 7.20
CA VAL A 9 12.21 11.21 6.97
C VAL A 9 11.24 11.95 6.06
N ALA A 10 10.93 11.38 4.90
CA ALA A 10 9.85 11.81 4.02
C ALA A 10 8.88 10.63 3.86
N LEU A 11 7.70 10.75 4.48
CA LEU A 11 6.49 10.01 4.12
C LEU A 11 5.92 10.67 2.86
N VAL A 12 5.88 9.95 1.75
CA VAL A 12 5.20 10.34 0.52
C VAL A 12 4.39 9.13 0.06
N GLY A 13 3.09 9.36 -0.21
CA GLY A 13 2.14 8.36 -0.68
C GLY A 13 2.64 7.67 -1.94
N GLY A 14 2.60 6.33 -1.90
CA GLY A 14 2.99 5.49 -3.01
C GLY A 14 1.86 5.39 -4.03
N VAL A 15 1.99 6.09 -5.14
CA VAL A 15 1.43 5.64 -6.42
C VAL A 15 2.39 4.58 -6.93
N ALA A 16 1.98 3.30 -6.90
CA ALA A 16 2.74 2.21 -7.46
C ALA A 16 2.75 2.32 -8.99
N ALA A 17 3.75 3.02 -9.54
CA ALA A 17 4.06 2.95 -10.96
C ALA A 17 4.73 1.61 -11.24
N LEU A 18 4.00 0.68 -11.86
CA LEU A 18 4.57 -0.50 -12.51
C LEU A 18 5.48 -0.02 -13.66
N THR A 19 6.76 0.20 -13.36
CA THR A 19 7.76 0.49 -14.38
C THR A 19 8.12 -0.82 -15.06
N PHE A 20 7.55 -1.07 -16.24
CA PHE A 20 8.16 -2.00 -17.18
C PHE A 20 9.59 -1.50 -17.49
N PRO A 21 10.60 -2.39 -17.57
CA PRO A 21 11.94 -1.98 -17.96
C PRO A 21 11.89 -1.45 -19.40
N VAL A 22 11.96 -0.12 -19.54
CA VAL A 22 12.33 0.50 -20.81
C VAL A 22 13.70 -0.05 -21.16
N ALA A 23 13.76 -0.87 -22.21
CA ALA A 23 15.00 -1.42 -22.71
C ALA A 23 15.97 -0.27 -22.98
N ALA A 24 17.11 -0.28 -22.29
CA ALA A 24 18.19 0.67 -22.53
C ALA A 24 18.63 0.55 -23.99
N GLN A 25 18.32 1.57 -24.77
CA GLN A 25 18.81 1.76 -26.13
C GLN A 25 20.25 2.26 -26.01
N ASP A 26 21.20 1.38 -26.32
CA ASP A 26 22.64 1.63 -26.30
C ASP A 26 23.02 2.50 -27.51
N ASP A 27 22.80 3.82 -27.42
CA ASP A 27 23.21 4.80 -28.44
C ASP A 27 24.40 5.63 -27.96
N GLY A 28 25.56 4.96 -27.86
CA GLY A 28 26.88 5.60 -27.80
C GLY A 28 27.32 6.17 -29.14
N GLY A 29 26.57 7.11 -29.70
CA GLY A 29 26.96 7.91 -30.87
C GLY A 29 27.48 9.31 -30.47
N PRO A 30 28.42 9.92 -31.20
CA PRO A 30 28.94 11.24 -30.88
C PRO A 30 27.84 12.31 -30.92
N ILE A 31 27.81 13.19 -29.92
CA ILE A 31 26.93 14.37 -29.88
C ILE A 31 27.37 15.33 -31.00
N VAL A 32 26.69 15.24 -32.15
CA VAL A 32 26.80 16.25 -33.20
C VAL A 32 25.89 17.41 -32.80
N VAL A 33 26.47 18.47 -32.23
CA VAL A 33 25.81 19.77 -32.12
C VAL A 33 25.83 20.41 -33.52
N GLY A 34 24.96 19.89 -34.39
CA GLY A 34 24.58 20.56 -35.62
C GLY A 34 23.28 21.28 -35.35
N GLU A 35 23.27 22.59 -35.56
CA GLU A 35 22.07 23.42 -35.63
C GLU A 35 21.19 22.84 -36.76
N ARG A 36 20.25 21.94 -36.42
CA ARG A 36 19.24 21.48 -37.36
C ARG A 36 18.30 22.65 -37.55
N ASP A 37 18.44 23.36 -38.66
CA ASP A 37 17.38 24.19 -39.22
C ASP A 37 16.18 23.27 -39.51
N GLU A 38 15.33 23.07 -38.51
CA GLU A 38 14.07 22.33 -38.62
C GLU A 38 13.12 23.15 -39.49
N LYS A 39 13.25 22.96 -40.81
CA LYS A 39 12.34 23.56 -41.80
C LYS A 39 10.92 23.11 -41.49
N LEU A 40 9.97 24.05 -41.56
CA LEU A 40 8.55 23.76 -41.44
C LEU A 40 8.14 22.71 -42.50
N GLN A 41 7.77 21.52 -42.06
CA GLN A 41 7.27 20.43 -42.90
C GLN A 41 5.82 20.16 -42.53
N PHE A 42 4.93 19.99 -43.51
CA PHE A 42 3.51 19.74 -43.24
C PHE A 42 3.29 18.51 -42.35
N PHE A 43 4.05 17.44 -42.59
CA PHE A 43 4.06 16.22 -41.80
C PHE A 43 5.43 15.54 -41.93
N GLN A 44 6.02 15.11 -40.83
CA GLN A 44 7.21 14.27 -40.84
C GLN A 44 7.04 13.08 -39.88
N LEU A 45 7.17 11.88 -40.42
CA LEU A 45 7.34 10.65 -39.66
C LEU A 45 8.82 10.51 -39.27
N THR A 46 9.10 10.46 -37.98
CA THR A 46 10.48 10.42 -37.45
C THR A 46 10.94 8.99 -37.20
N ASP A 47 10.12 8.23 -36.46
CA ASP A 47 10.39 6.84 -36.12
C ASP A 47 9.14 6.02 -36.40
N ILE A 48 9.33 4.83 -36.97
CA ILE A 48 8.31 3.79 -37.07
C ILE A 48 8.96 2.47 -36.69
N SER A 49 8.34 1.74 -35.79
CA SER A 49 8.71 0.36 -35.49
C SER A 49 7.46 -0.49 -35.46
N ALA A 50 7.59 -1.70 -35.98
CA ALA A 50 6.53 -2.70 -35.94
C ALA A 50 7.05 -3.91 -35.17
N ALA A 51 6.16 -4.65 -34.51
CA ALA A 51 6.46 -5.97 -34.01
C ALA A 51 5.28 -6.90 -34.23
N LEU A 52 5.55 -8.16 -34.56
CA LEU A 52 4.56 -9.23 -34.55
C LEU A 52 4.74 -10.02 -33.26
N GLU A 53 3.64 -10.32 -32.58
CA GLU A 53 3.63 -11.10 -31.36
C GLU A 53 2.56 -12.19 -31.41
N PHE A 54 2.99 -13.41 -31.11
CA PHE A 54 2.13 -14.57 -30.96
C PHE A 54 2.23 -15.01 -29.51
N ARG A 55 1.11 -15.07 -28.80
CA ARG A 55 1.04 -15.49 -27.40
C ARG A 55 -0.02 -16.58 -27.27
N TRP A 56 0.32 -17.66 -26.60
CA TRP A 56 -0.63 -18.66 -26.13
C TRP A 56 -0.58 -18.68 -24.62
N GLU A 57 -1.75 -18.79 -24.01
CA GLU A 57 -1.94 -18.79 -22.58
C GLU A 57 -2.94 -19.88 -22.21
N HIS A 58 -2.62 -20.63 -21.16
CA HIS A 58 -3.47 -21.69 -20.61
C HIS A 58 -3.61 -21.47 -19.11
N ARG A 59 -4.85 -21.46 -18.62
CA ARG A 59 -5.18 -21.33 -17.20
C ARG A 59 -6.01 -22.51 -16.74
N TYR A 60 -5.76 -22.95 -15.52
CA TYR A 60 -6.59 -23.89 -14.80
C TYR A 60 -6.79 -23.37 -13.38
N ASN A 61 -8.03 -23.17 -12.97
CA ASN A 61 -8.39 -22.74 -11.63
C ASN A 61 -9.39 -23.73 -11.03
N LYS A 62 -9.18 -24.11 -9.77
CA LYS A 62 -10.10 -24.93 -8.97
C LYS A 62 -10.25 -24.29 -7.61
N GLN A 63 -11.49 -24.13 -7.16
CA GLN A 63 -11.84 -23.67 -5.83
C GLN A 63 -12.87 -24.63 -5.23
N ALA A 64 -12.55 -25.18 -4.06
CA ALA A 64 -13.49 -25.92 -3.23
C ALA A 64 -13.48 -25.33 -1.82
N ALA A 65 -14.66 -25.15 -1.24
CA ALA A 65 -14.83 -24.75 0.16
C ALA A 65 -15.88 -25.67 0.80
N ASP A 66 -15.76 -25.96 2.10
CA ASP A 66 -16.72 -26.83 2.78
C ASP A 66 -18.14 -26.26 2.69
N GLY A 67 -19.11 -27.15 2.41
CA GLY A 67 -20.50 -26.77 2.17
C GLY A 67 -20.79 -26.02 0.87
N GLN A 68 -19.78 -25.72 0.03
CA GLN A 68 -19.95 -25.08 -1.29
C GLN A 68 -19.68 -26.06 -2.44
N THR A 69 -20.25 -25.76 -3.61
CA THR A 69 -19.99 -26.54 -4.83
C THR A 69 -18.57 -26.26 -5.32
N THR A 70 -17.76 -27.31 -5.56
CA THR A 70 -16.46 -27.16 -6.21
C THR A 70 -16.63 -26.55 -7.60
N ILE A 71 -15.87 -25.51 -7.88
CA ILE A 71 -15.84 -24.85 -9.19
C ILE A 71 -14.48 -25.09 -9.82
N GLU A 72 -14.48 -25.61 -11.03
CA GLU A 72 -13.28 -25.79 -11.87
C GLU A 72 -13.46 -24.98 -13.15
N GLU A 73 -12.41 -24.26 -13.56
CA GLU A 73 -12.35 -23.53 -14.81
C GLU A 73 -11.03 -23.81 -15.52
N THR A 74 -11.10 -24.19 -16.79
CA THR A 74 -9.94 -24.27 -17.68
C THR A 74 -10.13 -23.24 -18.79
N SER A 75 -9.12 -22.42 -19.06
CA SER A 75 -9.16 -21.51 -20.21
C SER A 75 -7.90 -21.60 -21.06
N ASP A 76 -8.08 -21.47 -22.37
CA ASP A 76 -7.01 -21.35 -23.35
C ASP A 76 -7.23 -20.03 -24.11
N THR A 77 -6.19 -19.22 -24.22
CA THR A 77 -6.20 -17.95 -24.96
C THR A 77 -5.09 -17.97 -26.01
N LEU A 78 -5.45 -17.83 -27.27
CA LEU A 78 -4.50 -17.60 -28.37
C LEU A 78 -4.60 -16.14 -28.81
N LEU A 79 -3.48 -15.45 -28.82
CA LEU A 79 -3.39 -14.04 -29.18
C LEU A 79 -2.34 -13.84 -30.29
N GLU A 80 -2.78 -13.29 -31.42
CA GLU A 80 -1.92 -12.93 -32.55
C GLU A 80 -2.00 -11.43 -32.80
N THR A 81 -0.92 -10.70 -32.53
CA THR A 81 -0.94 -9.23 -32.50
C THR A 81 0.15 -8.58 -33.34
N LEU A 82 -0.18 -7.42 -33.88
CA LEU A 82 0.71 -6.48 -34.55
C LEU A 82 0.85 -5.23 -33.67
N ASN A 83 2.05 -5.01 -33.16
CA ASN A 83 2.40 -3.85 -32.34
C ASN A 83 3.02 -2.81 -33.27
N LEU A 84 2.36 -1.69 -33.48
CA LEU A 84 2.88 -0.56 -34.24
C LEU A 84 3.21 0.56 -33.28
N SER A 85 4.36 1.20 -33.45
CA SER A 85 4.67 2.46 -32.76
C SER A 85 5.28 3.46 -33.72
N THR A 86 4.84 4.71 -33.62
CA THR A 86 5.19 5.79 -34.51
C THR A 86 5.37 7.08 -33.74
N ARG A 87 6.34 7.89 -34.17
CA ARG A 87 6.50 9.28 -33.75
C ARG A 87 6.48 10.19 -34.96
N SER A 88 5.63 11.19 -34.92
CA SER A 88 5.47 12.13 -36.03
C SER A 88 5.17 13.53 -35.53
N TYR A 89 5.38 14.53 -36.37
CA TYR A 89 4.97 15.89 -36.06
C TYR A 89 4.34 16.57 -37.29
N PHE A 90 3.47 17.55 -37.05
CA PHE A 90 2.87 18.39 -38.09
C PHE A 90 3.40 19.82 -37.96
N GLY A 91 3.97 20.36 -39.04
CA GLY A 91 4.59 21.70 -39.06
C GLY A 91 5.99 21.71 -38.44
N HIS A 92 6.07 21.54 -37.13
CA HIS A 92 7.30 21.56 -36.32
C HIS A 92 7.08 20.66 -35.08
N PRO A 93 8.13 20.05 -34.49
CA PRO A 93 8.04 19.29 -33.23
C PRO A 93 7.51 20.09 -32.01
N ASN A 94 7.34 21.41 -32.18
CA ASN A 94 6.80 22.30 -31.16
C ASN A 94 5.35 22.69 -31.46
N LEU A 95 4.84 22.44 -32.66
CA LEU A 95 3.47 22.82 -33.04
C LEU A 95 2.51 21.70 -32.66
N ILE A 96 2.66 20.52 -33.27
CA ILE A 96 1.94 19.30 -32.94
C ILE A 96 2.94 18.15 -33.05
N ASP A 97 3.25 17.52 -31.92
CA ASP A 97 4.03 16.28 -31.80
C ASP A 97 3.06 15.14 -31.47
N LEU A 98 3.20 13.99 -32.13
CA LEU A 98 2.30 12.85 -32.00
C LEU A 98 3.13 11.59 -31.80
N SER A 99 2.95 10.93 -30.67
CA SER A 99 3.42 9.58 -30.39
C SER A 99 2.21 8.67 -30.36
N ALA A 100 2.22 7.60 -31.15
CA ALA A 100 1.17 6.60 -31.11
C ALA A 100 1.79 5.21 -31.09
N SER A 101 1.37 4.38 -30.15
CA SER A 101 1.58 2.95 -30.17
C SER A 101 0.24 2.24 -30.10
N GLY A 102 0.13 1.10 -30.76
CA GLY A 102 -1.05 0.27 -30.67
C GLY A 102 -0.70 -1.18 -30.95
N GLN A 103 -1.40 -2.07 -30.29
CA GLN A 103 -1.40 -3.50 -30.53
C GLN A 103 -2.77 -3.85 -31.07
N ILE A 104 -2.84 -4.47 -32.24
CA ILE A 104 -4.10 -4.97 -32.78
C ILE A 104 -3.91 -6.43 -33.14
N GLY A 105 -4.88 -7.27 -32.80
CA GLY A 105 -4.76 -8.69 -32.99
C GLY A 105 -6.08 -9.45 -32.91
N TRP A 106 -5.99 -10.74 -33.16
CA TRP A 106 -7.10 -11.66 -32.94
C TRP A 106 -6.85 -12.40 -31.64
N GLN A 107 -7.88 -12.47 -30.81
CA GLN A 107 -7.91 -13.28 -29.61
C GLN A 107 -8.94 -14.40 -29.78
N ASP A 108 -8.54 -15.60 -29.44
CA ASP A 108 -9.41 -16.77 -29.41
C ASP A 108 -9.37 -17.36 -27.99
N LEU A 109 -10.52 -17.38 -27.33
CA LEU A 109 -10.69 -17.75 -25.92
C LEU A 109 -11.62 -18.96 -25.82
N TRP A 110 -11.11 -20.05 -25.26
CA TRP A 110 -11.89 -21.23 -24.89
C TRP A 110 -11.97 -21.30 -23.38
N VAL A 111 -13.15 -21.47 -22.82
CA VAL A 111 -13.39 -21.57 -21.37
C VAL A 111 -14.27 -22.78 -21.11
N ASP A 112 -13.79 -23.72 -20.32
CA ASP A 112 -14.55 -24.87 -19.84
C ASP A 112 -14.78 -24.75 -18.33
N ARG A 113 -16.04 -24.72 -17.87
CA ARG A 113 -16.42 -24.60 -16.46
C ARG A 113 -17.16 -25.83 -15.95
N SER A 114 -16.87 -26.26 -14.72
CA SER A 114 -17.59 -27.33 -14.03
C SER A 114 -17.97 -26.90 -12.60
N PRO A 115 -19.26 -26.88 -12.24
CA PRO A 115 -20.42 -27.12 -13.10
C PRO A 115 -20.67 -25.96 -14.08
N GLY A 116 -20.92 -26.25 -15.36
CA GLY A 116 -21.15 -25.22 -16.38
C GLY A 116 -21.16 -25.79 -17.80
N GLU A 117 -21.44 -24.93 -18.78
CA GLU A 117 -21.18 -25.21 -20.20
C GLU A 117 -19.89 -24.53 -20.63
N GLY A 118 -19.16 -25.17 -21.54
CA GLY A 118 -18.00 -24.55 -22.17
C GLY A 118 -18.42 -23.42 -23.10
N GLN A 119 -17.62 -22.35 -23.13
CA GLN A 119 -17.79 -21.17 -23.96
C GLN A 119 -16.58 -21.02 -24.88
N HIS A 120 -16.83 -20.61 -26.12
CA HIS A 120 -15.80 -20.24 -27.09
C HIS A 120 -16.13 -18.84 -27.59
N ASP A 121 -15.18 -17.92 -27.47
CA ASP A 121 -15.29 -16.56 -27.95
C ASP A 121 -14.08 -16.19 -28.80
N SER A 122 -14.33 -15.55 -29.94
CA SER A 122 -13.28 -15.05 -30.83
C SER A 122 -13.50 -13.55 -30.98
N SER A 123 -12.58 -12.75 -30.47
CA SER A 123 -12.69 -11.30 -30.41
C SER A 123 -11.48 -10.61 -31.04
N LEU A 124 -11.65 -9.33 -31.37
CA LEU A 124 -10.55 -8.47 -31.76
C LEU A 124 -9.89 -7.99 -30.46
N PHE A 125 -8.58 -8.25 -30.31
CA PHE A 125 -7.78 -7.68 -29.24
C PHE A 125 -7.19 -6.35 -29.71
N ASP A 126 -7.33 -5.31 -28.92
CA ASP A 126 -6.71 -4.04 -29.20
C ASP A 126 -6.27 -3.32 -27.92
N THR A 127 -5.01 -2.86 -27.92
CA THR A 127 -4.50 -1.91 -26.94
C THR A 127 -3.89 -0.74 -27.67
N TYR A 128 -3.89 0.44 -27.07
CA TYR A 128 -3.33 1.62 -27.69
C TYR A 128 -2.79 2.60 -26.65
N ASP A 129 -1.88 3.46 -27.07
CA ASP A 129 -1.37 4.61 -26.34
C ASP A 129 -1.03 5.69 -27.36
N ILE A 130 -1.89 6.68 -27.46
CA ILE A 130 -1.79 7.81 -28.38
C ILE A 130 -1.63 9.05 -27.51
N THR A 131 -0.56 9.80 -27.74
CA THR A 131 -0.28 11.07 -27.07
C THR A 131 0.05 12.13 -28.11
N ALA A 132 -0.63 13.27 -28.05
CA ALA A 132 -0.39 14.44 -28.90
C ALA A 132 -0.04 15.67 -28.06
N GLY A 133 1.15 16.23 -28.26
CA GLY A 133 1.60 17.50 -27.67
C GLY A 133 1.41 18.66 -28.63
N ILE A 134 0.61 19.64 -28.25
CA ILE A 134 0.33 20.86 -29.01
C ILE A 134 1.02 22.03 -28.32
N LEU A 135 1.85 22.78 -29.05
CA LEU A 135 2.60 23.91 -28.50
C LEU A 135 3.50 23.54 -27.30
N SER A 136 4.21 22.40 -27.37
CA SER A 136 4.94 21.79 -26.25
C SER A 136 5.95 22.70 -25.52
N ARG A 137 6.52 23.71 -26.19
CA ARG A 137 7.41 24.74 -25.64
C ARG A 137 6.79 26.15 -25.65
N GLY A 138 5.49 26.26 -25.93
CA GLY A 138 4.73 27.51 -25.91
C GLY A 138 4.37 27.94 -24.49
N PRO A 139 3.68 29.09 -24.32
CA PRO A 139 3.20 29.57 -23.02
C PRO A 139 2.05 28.74 -22.46
N ALA A 140 1.43 27.89 -23.28
CA ALA A 140 0.26 27.10 -22.95
C ALA A 140 0.28 25.72 -23.64
N PRO A 141 1.26 24.83 -23.38
CA PRO A 141 1.27 23.51 -24.00
C PRO A 141 0.03 22.71 -23.59
N LEU A 142 -0.55 22.03 -24.57
CA LEU A 142 -1.69 21.15 -24.41
C LEU A 142 -1.25 19.74 -24.79
N THR A 143 -1.44 18.77 -23.90
CA THR A 143 -1.25 17.35 -24.19
C THR A 143 -2.61 16.68 -24.25
N LEU A 144 -2.91 15.99 -25.35
CA LEU A 144 -4.06 15.10 -25.47
C LEU A 144 -3.55 13.67 -25.43
N PHE A 145 -4.28 12.77 -24.78
CA PHE A 145 -3.90 11.37 -24.77
C PHE A 145 -5.13 10.45 -24.78
N ALA A 146 -4.93 9.23 -25.26
CA ALA A 146 -5.89 8.15 -25.22
C ALA A 146 -5.11 6.83 -25.14
N ARG A 147 -5.42 5.99 -24.16
CA ARG A 147 -4.77 4.71 -23.93
C ARG A 147 -5.78 3.63 -23.56
N ARG A 148 -5.53 2.42 -23.98
CA ARG A 148 -6.19 1.19 -23.52
C ARG A 148 -5.09 0.19 -23.20
N SER A 149 -5.17 -0.42 -22.02
CA SER A 149 -4.22 -1.45 -21.57
C SER A 149 -4.97 -2.59 -20.91
N GLU A 150 -4.46 -3.80 -21.07
CA GLU A 150 -4.97 -5.01 -20.44
C GLU A 150 -3.84 -5.66 -19.63
N SER A 151 -4.15 -6.13 -18.43
CA SER A 151 -3.18 -6.72 -17.51
C SER A 151 -3.80 -7.83 -16.68
N LEU A 152 -2.96 -8.77 -16.27
CA LEU A 152 -3.34 -9.88 -15.40
C LEU A 152 -2.94 -9.56 -13.96
N VAL A 153 -3.86 -9.77 -13.04
CA VAL A 153 -3.63 -9.59 -11.61
C VAL A 153 -3.61 -10.97 -10.95
N ASP A 154 -2.40 -11.47 -10.65
CA ASP A 154 -2.22 -12.73 -9.94
C ASP A 154 -2.48 -12.55 -8.44
N ARG A 155 -3.19 -13.51 -7.82
CA ARG A 155 -3.46 -13.57 -6.38
C ARG A 155 -2.68 -14.72 -5.75
N GLU A 156 -2.08 -14.50 -4.58
CA GLU A 156 -1.41 -15.58 -3.82
C GLU A 156 -2.47 -16.60 -3.37
N PHE A 157 -2.34 -17.86 -3.82
CA PHE A 157 -3.33 -18.94 -3.56
C PHE A 157 -4.76 -18.67 -4.07
N GLY A 158 -4.94 -17.75 -5.03
CA GLY A 158 -6.22 -17.46 -5.69
C GLY A 158 -6.09 -17.47 -7.22
N GLY A 159 -7.21 -17.37 -7.95
CA GLY A 159 -7.20 -17.30 -9.42
C GLY A 159 -6.73 -15.94 -9.95
N THR A 160 -6.15 -15.89 -11.14
CA THR A 160 -5.79 -14.62 -11.83
C THR A 160 -7.04 -13.86 -12.28
N LEU A 161 -7.00 -12.53 -12.21
CA LEU A 161 -8.07 -11.63 -12.68
C LEU A 161 -7.61 -10.89 -13.95
N ASP A 162 -8.52 -10.68 -14.90
CA ASP A 162 -8.26 -9.90 -16.11
C ASP A 162 -8.66 -8.44 -15.86
N SER A 163 -7.73 -7.49 -15.97
CA SER A 163 -8.02 -6.06 -15.81
C SER A 163 -7.81 -5.28 -17.10
N THR A 164 -8.88 -4.69 -17.61
CA THR A 164 -8.88 -3.78 -18.76
C THR A 164 -9.02 -2.34 -18.27
N THR A 165 -8.12 -1.46 -18.70
CA THR A 165 -8.19 -0.03 -18.39
C THR A 165 -8.16 0.80 -19.67
N GLU A 166 -9.21 1.59 -19.90
CA GLU A 166 -9.28 2.59 -20.94
C GLU A 166 -9.20 3.99 -20.31
N GLU A 167 -8.40 4.88 -20.88
CA GLU A 167 -8.25 6.23 -20.35
C GLU A 167 -7.97 7.22 -21.48
N TYR A 168 -8.68 8.35 -21.48
CA TYR A 168 -8.38 9.45 -22.39
C TYR A 168 -8.52 10.78 -21.69
N GLY A 169 -7.80 11.78 -22.16
CA GLY A 169 -7.75 13.04 -21.46
C GLY A 169 -6.99 14.15 -22.16
N ALA A 170 -6.98 15.28 -21.48
CA ALA A 170 -6.29 16.49 -21.90
C ALA A 170 -5.60 17.13 -20.70
N SER A 171 -4.41 17.69 -20.91
CA SER A 171 -3.70 18.46 -19.90
C SER A 171 -3.13 19.74 -20.50
N LEU A 172 -3.55 20.88 -19.95
CA LEU A 172 -3.10 22.21 -20.33
C LEU A 172 -2.18 22.76 -19.22
N PHE A 173 -0.96 23.14 -19.56
CA PHE A 173 -0.08 23.83 -18.63
C PHE A 173 0.01 25.30 -19.01
N LEU A 174 -0.29 26.23 -18.11
CA LEU A 174 -0.19 27.66 -18.30
C LEU A 174 1.09 28.16 -17.63
N PHE A 175 2.11 28.48 -18.43
CA PHE A 175 3.36 29.07 -17.93
C PHE A 175 3.13 30.55 -17.61
N ARG A 176 2.90 30.88 -16.33
CA ARG A 176 3.03 32.25 -15.80
C ARG A 176 4.16 32.28 -14.80
N GLU A 177 4.92 33.37 -14.74
CA GLU A 177 6.10 33.47 -13.85
C GLU A 177 5.74 33.32 -12.37
N VAL A 178 4.57 33.81 -11.97
CA VAL A 178 4.16 33.87 -10.55
C VAL A 178 3.25 32.71 -10.15
N VAL A 179 2.40 32.24 -11.07
CA VAL A 179 1.42 31.17 -10.83
C VAL A 179 1.36 30.24 -12.04
N PRO A 180 2.36 29.38 -12.26
CA PRO A 180 2.19 28.24 -13.14
C PRO A 180 0.96 27.43 -12.72
N THR A 181 0.08 27.16 -13.67
CA THR A 181 -1.17 26.44 -13.44
C THR A 181 -1.30 25.29 -14.42
N ARG A 182 -1.66 24.10 -13.95
CA ARG A 182 -1.99 22.94 -14.77
C ARG A 182 -3.48 22.63 -14.62
N LEU A 183 -4.17 22.50 -15.75
CA LEU A 183 -5.53 21.99 -15.83
C LEU A 183 -5.47 20.61 -16.49
N GLY A 184 -6.19 19.63 -15.95
CA GLY A 184 -6.28 18.28 -16.50
C GLY A 184 -7.72 17.81 -16.52
N TYR A 185 -8.10 17.08 -17.57
CA TYR A 185 -9.32 16.28 -17.61
C TYR A 185 -8.94 14.86 -18.02
N THR A 186 -9.43 13.87 -17.31
CA THR A 186 -9.20 12.45 -17.62
C THR A 186 -10.48 11.67 -17.42
N HIS A 187 -10.88 10.93 -18.43
CA HIS A 187 -11.89 9.89 -18.33
C HIS A 187 -11.19 8.55 -18.26
N ARG A 188 -11.57 7.70 -17.31
CA ARG A 188 -11.02 6.36 -17.11
C ARG A 188 -12.14 5.36 -16.95
N ARG A 189 -12.08 4.25 -17.66
CA ARG A 189 -12.89 3.06 -17.41
C ARG A 189 -11.98 1.91 -17.02
N GLN A 190 -12.29 1.23 -15.93
CA GLN A 190 -11.57 0.05 -15.47
C GLN A 190 -12.56 -1.09 -15.33
N GLN A 191 -12.30 -2.18 -16.05
CA GLN A 191 -13.02 -3.42 -15.94
C GLN A 191 -12.10 -4.47 -15.33
N LEU A 192 -12.62 -5.25 -14.41
CA LEU A 192 -11.96 -6.38 -13.79
C LEU A 192 -12.89 -7.57 -13.95
N ASP A 193 -12.44 -8.55 -14.71
CA ASP A 193 -13.19 -9.77 -14.97
C ASP A 193 -12.60 -10.90 -14.13
N ASP A 194 -13.46 -11.46 -13.29
CA ASP A 194 -13.16 -12.66 -12.51
C ASP A 194 -13.70 -13.89 -13.25
N PRO A 195 -12.89 -14.92 -13.50
CA PRO A 195 -13.34 -16.20 -14.04
C PRO A 195 -14.60 -16.74 -13.36
N PHE A 196 -14.68 -16.63 -12.03
CA PHE A 196 -15.81 -17.12 -11.27
C PHE A 196 -16.99 -16.13 -11.20
N ASN A 197 -16.82 -14.93 -11.76
CA ASN A 197 -17.75 -13.80 -11.69
C ASN A 197 -18.16 -13.47 -10.25
N VAL A 198 -17.27 -13.74 -9.31
CA VAL A 198 -17.48 -13.49 -7.88
C VAL A 198 -16.97 -12.10 -7.51
N SER A 199 -15.98 -11.61 -8.24
CA SER A 199 -15.36 -10.31 -8.03
C SER A 199 -15.21 -9.47 -9.30
N SER A 200 -16.17 -9.58 -10.23
CA SER A 200 -16.19 -8.71 -11.40
C SER A 200 -16.56 -7.27 -11.02
N PHE A 201 -15.98 -6.30 -11.72
CA PHE A 201 -16.05 -4.89 -11.36
C PHE A 201 -15.89 -3.99 -12.59
N ASP A 202 -16.78 -3.03 -12.79
CA ASP A 202 -16.68 -1.97 -13.80
C ASP A 202 -16.73 -0.61 -13.11
N LEU A 203 -15.72 0.21 -13.37
CA LEU A 203 -15.58 1.54 -12.79
C LEU A 203 -15.34 2.54 -13.90
N MET A 204 -16.25 3.49 -14.04
CA MET A 204 -16.06 4.70 -14.82
C MET A 204 -15.73 5.87 -13.88
N GLN A 205 -14.70 6.64 -14.23
CA GLN A 205 -14.25 7.80 -13.49
C GLN A 205 -13.94 8.96 -14.44
N ASP A 206 -14.57 10.11 -14.21
CA ASP A 206 -14.25 11.37 -14.86
C ASP A 206 -13.59 12.33 -13.85
N THR A 207 -12.33 12.67 -14.07
CA THR A 207 -11.56 13.58 -13.21
C THR A 207 -11.25 14.90 -13.91
N LEU A 208 -11.64 16.00 -13.29
CA LEU A 208 -11.16 17.35 -13.60
C LEU A 208 -10.18 17.80 -12.51
N SER A 209 -8.93 18.06 -12.87
CA SER A 209 -7.88 18.48 -11.93
C SER A 209 -7.34 19.87 -12.25
N LEU A 210 -7.02 20.62 -11.21
CA LEU A 210 -6.40 21.95 -11.25
C LEU A 210 -5.27 21.98 -10.23
N HIS A 211 -4.05 22.27 -10.68
CA HIS A 211 -2.87 22.46 -9.83
C HIS A 211 -2.29 23.85 -10.08
N SER A 212 -2.02 24.62 -9.04
CA SER A 212 -1.38 25.93 -9.14
C SER A 212 -0.30 26.10 -8.09
N ASP A 213 0.88 26.54 -8.51
CA ASP A 213 2.03 26.76 -7.64
C ASP A 213 2.41 28.24 -7.64
N LEU A 214 1.98 28.96 -6.61
CA LEU A 214 2.23 30.38 -6.41
C LEU A 214 3.50 30.60 -5.58
N THR A 215 4.53 31.18 -6.20
CA THR A 215 5.72 31.65 -5.48
C THR A 215 5.61 33.14 -5.19
N ILE A 216 5.24 33.50 -3.96
CA ILE A 216 5.08 34.90 -3.52
C ILE A 216 6.44 35.55 -3.27
N SER A 217 7.37 34.79 -2.69
CA SER A 217 8.77 35.18 -2.47
C SER A 217 9.65 33.93 -2.40
N PRO A 218 11.00 34.04 -2.41
CA PRO A 218 11.90 32.88 -2.24
C PRO A 218 11.68 32.06 -0.97
N TYR A 219 10.95 32.61 0.02
CA TYR A 219 10.68 31.99 1.31
C TYR A 219 9.19 31.74 1.56
N GLN A 220 8.33 32.05 0.58
CA GLN A 220 6.89 31.92 0.71
C GLN A 220 6.29 31.30 -0.55
N ARG A 221 5.75 30.10 -0.39
CA ARG A 221 5.13 29.31 -1.45
C ARG A 221 3.72 28.93 -1.06
N MET A 222 2.81 28.93 -2.02
CA MET A 222 1.44 28.50 -1.87
C MET A 222 1.10 27.55 -3.02
N VAL A 223 0.60 26.37 -2.69
CA VAL A 223 0.17 25.38 -3.67
C VAL A 223 -1.32 25.15 -3.49
N PHE A 224 -2.06 25.21 -4.58
CA PHE A 224 -3.49 24.93 -4.61
C PHE A 224 -3.75 23.78 -5.56
N ASP A 225 -4.34 22.72 -5.03
CA ASP A 225 -4.78 21.54 -5.76
C ASP A 225 -6.29 21.42 -5.63
N TYR A 226 -6.96 21.13 -6.73
CA TYR A 226 -8.38 20.83 -6.76
C TYR A 226 -8.62 19.68 -7.73
N ALA A 227 -9.41 18.70 -7.30
CA ALA A 227 -9.92 17.62 -8.13
C ALA A 227 -11.44 17.52 -7.95
N PHE A 228 -12.13 17.37 -9.07
CA PHE A 228 -13.51 16.90 -9.12
C PHE A 228 -13.49 15.53 -9.79
N ASP A 229 -14.07 14.53 -9.16
CA ASP A 229 -14.19 13.18 -9.68
C ASP A 229 -15.68 12.80 -9.72
N HIS A 230 -16.15 12.33 -10.87
CA HIS A 230 -17.44 11.64 -10.97
C HIS A 230 -17.17 10.15 -11.13
N TYR A 231 -17.81 9.34 -10.29
CA TYR A 231 -17.68 7.89 -10.30
C TYR A 231 -19.02 7.24 -10.64
N ASP A 232 -18.96 6.22 -11.49
CA ASP A 232 -20.04 5.29 -11.78
C ASP A 232 -19.46 3.87 -11.68
N GLU A 233 -19.94 3.11 -10.71
CA GLU A 233 -19.33 1.87 -10.26
C GLU A 233 -20.38 0.76 -10.24
N ASP A 234 -20.12 -0.31 -10.99
CA ASP A 234 -20.91 -1.54 -11.00
C ASP A 234 -20.05 -2.70 -10.49
N ARG A 235 -20.46 -3.31 -9.38
CA ARG A 235 -19.68 -4.36 -8.69
C ARG A 235 -20.17 -5.78 -9.00
N GLY A 236 -21.12 -5.93 -9.94
CA GLY A 236 -21.77 -7.20 -10.26
C GLY A 236 -22.68 -7.77 -9.15
N ILE A 237 -22.42 -7.42 -7.89
CA ILE A 237 -23.17 -7.78 -6.69
C ILE A 237 -23.46 -6.49 -5.90
N GLY A 238 -24.73 -6.19 -5.67
CA GLY A 238 -25.20 -4.97 -4.98
C GLY A 238 -25.77 -3.94 -5.96
N ASP A 239 -26.18 -2.79 -5.42
CA ASP A 239 -26.67 -1.68 -6.24
C ASP A 239 -25.48 -0.90 -6.82
N PRO A 240 -25.52 -0.50 -8.11
CA PRO A 240 -24.49 0.32 -8.71
C PRO A 240 -24.38 1.66 -7.97
N ARG A 241 -23.16 2.13 -7.77
CA ARG A 241 -22.87 3.35 -7.00
C ARG A 241 -22.45 4.45 -7.94
N VAL A 242 -23.21 5.54 -7.90
CA VAL A 242 -22.86 6.78 -8.62
C VAL A 242 -22.62 7.86 -7.59
N PHE A 243 -21.46 8.52 -7.66
CA PHE A 243 -21.15 9.60 -6.73
C PHE A 243 -20.18 10.63 -7.29
N ASP A 244 -20.34 11.86 -6.82
CA ASP A 244 -19.45 12.98 -7.13
C ASP A 244 -18.52 13.25 -5.95
N GLN A 245 -17.28 13.60 -6.23
CA GLN A 245 -16.27 13.90 -5.22
C GLN A 245 -15.55 15.21 -5.56
N HIS A 246 -15.50 16.12 -4.59
CA HIS A 246 -14.71 17.34 -4.61
C HIS A 246 -13.58 17.21 -3.61
N ASN A 247 -12.34 17.46 -4.03
CA ASN A 247 -11.18 17.46 -3.15
C ASN A 247 -10.32 18.69 -3.45
N ALA A 248 -10.23 19.61 -2.49
CA ALA A 248 -9.39 20.79 -2.58
C ALA A 248 -8.33 20.77 -1.48
N LEU A 249 -7.09 21.12 -1.82
CA LEU A 249 -5.99 21.25 -0.88
C LEU A 249 -5.26 22.58 -1.14
N LEU A 250 -5.18 23.40 -0.11
CA LEU A 250 -4.38 24.62 -0.10
C LEU A 250 -3.22 24.44 0.88
N THR A 251 -1.99 24.38 0.38
CA THR A 251 -0.78 24.34 1.22
C THR A 251 -0.05 25.67 1.16
N HIS A 252 0.29 26.22 2.32
CA HIS A 252 1.14 27.40 2.46
C HIS A 252 2.40 27.03 3.23
N THR A 253 3.56 27.50 2.75
CA THR A 253 4.84 27.32 3.43
C THR A 253 5.56 28.65 3.54
N LEU A 254 5.95 28.99 4.76
CA LEU A 254 6.67 30.20 5.10
C LEU A 254 7.97 29.83 5.84
N THR A 255 9.10 30.16 5.25
CA THR A 255 10.41 30.04 5.91
C THR A 255 10.84 31.39 6.44
N PHE A 256 11.24 31.45 7.71
CA PHE A 256 11.56 32.71 8.38
C PHE A 256 12.70 32.56 9.41
N GLY A 257 13.06 33.68 10.06
CA GLY A 257 14.16 33.76 11.00
C GLY A 257 15.48 34.23 10.34
N PRO A 258 16.47 34.66 11.12
CA PRO A 258 17.71 35.27 10.60
C PRO A 258 18.54 34.33 9.71
N GLN A 259 18.42 33.03 9.93
CA GLN A 259 19.12 31.98 9.18
C GLN A 259 18.17 31.15 8.30
N HIS A 260 16.91 31.56 8.16
CA HIS A 260 15.88 30.81 7.43
C HIS A 260 15.73 29.35 7.91
N ASN A 261 15.87 29.14 9.22
CA ASN A 261 15.83 27.84 9.90
C ASN A 261 14.52 27.57 10.63
N ASN A 262 13.57 28.51 10.58
CA ASN A 262 12.22 28.34 11.10
C ASN A 262 11.24 28.19 9.93
N ASN A 263 10.21 27.38 10.12
CA ASN A 263 9.23 27.09 9.09
C ASN A 263 7.83 27.02 9.69
N LEU A 264 6.87 27.68 9.05
CA LEU A 264 5.45 27.48 9.28
C LEU A 264 4.87 26.84 8.01
N ARG A 265 4.19 25.72 8.18
CA ARG A 265 3.43 25.06 7.14
C ARG A 265 1.98 25.01 7.56
N SER A 266 1.11 25.50 6.70
CA SER A 266 -0.34 25.46 6.87
C SER A 266 -0.93 24.65 5.72
N ALA A 267 -1.89 23.78 6.00
CA ALA A 267 -2.59 23.01 4.98
C ALA A 267 -4.09 23.01 5.30
N LEU A 268 -4.91 23.44 4.35
CA LEU A 268 -6.37 23.36 4.45
C LEU A 268 -6.86 22.41 3.36
N ARG A 269 -7.55 21.36 3.77
CA ARG A 269 -8.21 20.41 2.90
C ARG A 269 -9.73 20.53 3.05
N TYR A 270 -10.40 20.53 1.91
CA TYR A 270 -11.82 20.36 1.80
C TYR A 270 -12.08 19.10 0.98
N PHE A 271 -12.94 18.23 1.48
CA PHE A 271 -13.38 17.05 0.79
C PHE A 271 -14.90 16.95 0.91
N ARG A 272 -15.57 16.64 -0.18
CA ARG A 272 -17.01 16.39 -0.20
C ARG A 272 -17.30 15.28 -1.18
N GLN A 273 -18.09 14.30 -0.76
CA GLN A 273 -18.56 13.20 -1.57
C GLN A 273 -20.10 13.18 -1.51
N GLU A 274 -20.73 13.27 -2.67
CA GLU A 274 -22.17 13.19 -2.86
C GLU A 274 -22.50 11.81 -3.43
N ALA A 275 -22.89 10.88 -2.56
CA ALA A 275 -23.29 9.52 -2.91
C ALA A 275 -24.71 9.24 -2.38
N GLU A 276 -25.02 7.98 -2.04
CA GLU A 276 -26.20 7.65 -1.23
C GLU A 276 -26.18 8.30 0.15
N VAL A 277 -24.99 8.45 0.71
CA VAL A 277 -24.74 9.17 1.96
C VAL A 277 -23.81 10.34 1.66
N LEU A 278 -24.26 11.56 1.97
CA LEU A 278 -23.39 12.73 1.87
C LEU A 278 -22.24 12.61 2.88
N GLN A 279 -21.01 12.90 2.44
CA GLN A 279 -19.88 13.05 3.35
C GLN A 279 -19.15 14.36 3.05
N GLU A 280 -18.93 15.17 4.07
CA GLU A 280 -18.16 16.41 3.99
C GLU A 280 -17.05 16.38 5.04
N LEU A 281 -15.85 16.84 4.67
CA LEU A 281 -14.68 16.91 5.54
C LEU A 281 -13.95 18.23 5.32
N TRP A 282 -13.77 18.97 6.40
CA TRP A 282 -12.84 20.09 6.49
C TRP A 282 -11.69 19.68 7.40
N HIS A 283 -10.46 19.88 6.95
CA HIS A 283 -9.26 19.54 7.70
C HIS A 283 -8.25 20.67 7.58
N LEU A 284 -7.89 21.28 8.71
CA LEU A 284 -6.86 22.31 8.80
C LEU A 284 -5.69 21.76 9.62
N ASP A 285 -4.50 21.77 9.04
CA ASP A 285 -3.23 21.43 9.69
C ASP A 285 -2.32 22.65 9.74
N GLU A 286 -1.78 22.94 10.92
CA GLU A 286 -0.76 23.96 11.15
C GLU A 286 0.44 23.33 11.82
N ALA A 287 1.62 23.45 11.21
CA ALA A 287 2.87 22.90 11.70
C ALA A 287 3.95 23.98 11.78
N LEU A 288 4.42 24.26 12.99
CA LEU A 288 5.45 25.25 13.27
C LEU A 288 6.73 24.56 13.75
N PHE A 289 7.81 24.75 13.00
CA PHE A 289 9.15 24.31 13.35
C PHE A 289 10.02 25.51 13.74
N LEU A 290 10.57 25.48 14.95
CA LEU A 290 11.47 26.52 15.47
C LEU A 290 12.81 25.91 15.86
N THR A 291 13.89 26.46 15.30
CA THR A 291 15.26 26.14 15.72
C THR A 291 15.76 27.23 16.66
N HIS A 292 15.84 26.92 17.96
CA HIS A 292 16.27 27.88 18.98
C HIS A 292 17.80 27.97 19.07
N SER A 293 18.49 26.84 18.89
CA SER A 293 19.95 26.72 18.87
C SER A 293 20.39 25.43 18.17
N ASP A 294 21.69 25.18 18.05
CA ASP A 294 22.22 23.94 17.46
C ASP A 294 21.81 22.68 18.23
N THR A 295 21.44 22.79 19.51
CA THR A 295 21.09 21.66 20.38
C THR A 295 19.63 21.66 20.84
N LEU A 296 18.85 22.68 20.49
CA LEU A 296 17.47 22.83 20.95
C LEU A 296 16.56 23.24 19.79
N ASP A 297 15.58 22.40 19.50
CA ASP A 297 14.49 22.69 18.57
C ASP A 297 13.13 22.41 19.22
N SER A 298 12.09 23.08 18.74
CA SER A 298 10.71 22.82 19.14
C SER A 298 9.80 22.72 17.93
N ARG A 299 8.75 21.92 18.08
CA ARG A 299 7.72 21.71 17.07
C ARG A 299 6.36 21.89 17.70
N TYR A 300 5.45 22.51 16.97
CA TYR A 300 4.05 22.65 17.36
C TYR A 300 3.18 22.18 16.22
N SER A 301 2.12 21.46 16.53
CA SER A 301 1.12 21.03 15.57
C SER A 301 -0.27 21.37 16.10
N LEU A 302 -1.14 21.85 15.23
CA LEU A 302 -2.57 22.00 15.48
C LEU A 302 -3.29 21.39 14.29
N ALA A 303 -4.25 20.50 14.54
CA ALA A 303 -5.18 20.05 13.53
C ALA A 303 -6.62 20.30 13.97
N VAL A 304 -7.47 20.68 13.03
CA VAL A 304 -8.91 20.87 13.22
C VAL A 304 -9.62 20.13 12.11
N ASP A 305 -10.44 19.16 12.51
CA ASP A 305 -11.21 18.30 11.65
C ASP A 305 -12.70 18.53 11.91
N ARG A 306 -13.47 18.68 10.84
CA ARG A 306 -14.92 18.62 10.88
C ARG A 306 -15.37 17.64 9.82
N ARG A 307 -16.07 16.60 10.22
CA ARG A 307 -16.72 15.63 9.34
C ARG A 307 -18.23 15.72 9.53
N GLU A 308 -18.95 15.76 8.43
CA GLU A 308 -20.41 15.75 8.42
C GLU A 308 -20.87 14.63 7.48
N SER A 309 -21.82 13.85 7.94
CA SER A 309 -22.54 12.84 7.17
C SER A 309 -24.04 13.00 7.43
N ASP A 310 -24.90 12.38 6.63
CA ASP A 310 -26.35 12.66 6.66
C ASP A 310 -26.98 12.61 8.06
N ASP A 311 -26.54 11.67 8.89
CA ASP A 311 -27.08 11.47 10.24
C ASP A 311 -26.09 11.80 11.37
N GLN A 312 -24.87 12.22 11.05
CA GLN A 312 -23.81 12.36 12.05
C GLN A 312 -22.87 13.54 11.77
N ARG A 313 -22.55 14.29 12.81
CA ARG A 313 -21.51 15.32 12.76
C ARG A 313 -20.42 15.05 13.79
N GLN A 314 -19.18 15.03 13.31
CA GLN A 314 -17.98 14.90 14.10
C GLN A 314 -17.11 16.15 13.99
N ASP A 315 -16.75 16.74 15.13
CA ASP A 315 -15.75 17.81 15.24
C ASP A 315 -14.58 17.27 16.08
N LEU A 316 -13.33 17.47 15.62
CA LEU A 316 -12.12 17.07 16.33
C LEU A 316 -11.10 18.21 16.28
N VAL A 317 -10.58 18.61 17.42
CA VAL A 317 -9.48 19.56 17.54
C VAL A 317 -8.35 18.90 18.28
N ARG A 318 -7.14 18.88 17.72
CA ARG A 318 -5.95 18.30 18.36
C ARG A 318 -4.77 19.25 18.31
N GLY A 319 -4.06 19.38 19.42
CA GLY A 319 -2.88 20.22 19.53
C GLY A 319 -1.74 19.49 20.21
N SER A 320 -0.51 19.67 19.73
CA SER A 320 0.67 19.11 20.39
C SER A 320 1.87 20.03 20.32
N ALA A 321 2.76 19.87 21.29
CA ALA A 321 4.06 20.51 21.35
C ALA A 321 5.14 19.46 21.61
N LEU A 322 6.27 19.61 20.95
CA LEU A 322 7.45 18.77 21.12
C LEU A 322 8.68 19.66 21.31
N LEU A 323 9.48 19.34 22.31
CA LEU A 323 10.76 19.95 22.57
C LEU A 323 11.85 18.88 22.47
N ARG A 324 12.83 19.09 21.60
CA ARG A 324 13.97 18.20 21.45
C ARG A 324 15.23 18.90 21.90
N HIS A 325 15.93 18.29 22.85
CA HIS A 325 17.19 18.78 23.36
C HIS A 325 18.28 17.73 23.20
N ARG A 326 19.38 18.11 22.56
CA ARG A 326 20.61 17.30 22.45
C ARG A 326 21.52 17.63 23.62
N LEU A 327 21.33 16.94 24.74
CA LEU A 327 22.11 17.15 25.98
C LEU A 327 23.59 16.78 25.79
N TYR A 328 23.85 15.71 25.02
CA TYR A 328 25.17 15.28 24.58
C TYR A 328 25.10 14.82 23.12
N GLU A 329 26.24 14.65 22.44
CA GLU A 329 26.26 14.04 21.10
C GLU A 329 25.62 12.65 21.07
N SER A 330 25.71 11.92 22.20
CA SER A 330 25.18 10.56 22.35
C SER A 330 23.81 10.49 23.01
N LEU A 331 23.21 11.61 23.46
CA LEU A 331 21.94 11.60 24.19
C LEU A 331 21.02 12.71 23.72
N VAL A 332 19.89 12.30 23.16
CA VAL A 332 18.78 13.18 22.79
C VAL A 332 17.65 12.96 23.79
N THR A 333 17.12 14.07 24.31
CA THR A 333 15.94 14.08 25.18
C THR A 333 14.81 14.73 24.40
N THR A 334 13.66 14.08 24.40
CA THR A 334 12.45 14.57 23.76
C THR A 334 11.34 14.65 24.79
N VAL A 335 10.73 15.81 24.92
CA VAL A 335 9.52 16.03 25.74
C VAL A 335 8.41 16.41 24.79
N SER A 336 7.27 15.74 24.87
CA SER A 336 6.10 16.12 24.11
C SER A 336 4.84 16.04 24.94
N GLY A 337 3.85 16.84 24.60
CA GLY A 337 2.54 16.79 25.23
C GLY A 337 1.51 17.44 24.33
N GLY A 338 0.25 17.11 24.57
CA GLY A 338 -0.84 17.58 23.74
C GLY A 338 -2.17 17.18 24.31
N GLY A 339 -3.19 17.43 23.52
CA GLY A 339 -4.54 16.96 23.80
C GLY A 339 -5.44 17.12 22.59
N SER A 340 -6.59 16.48 22.69
CA SER A 340 -7.65 16.58 21.71
C SER A 340 -9.01 16.67 22.35
N HIS A 341 -9.93 17.30 21.65
CA HIS A 341 -11.34 17.32 21.95
C HIS A 341 -12.08 16.83 20.72
N GLN A 342 -12.87 15.78 20.89
CA GLN A 342 -13.74 15.22 19.88
C GLN A 342 -15.18 15.33 20.34
N SER A 343 -16.08 15.73 19.45
CA SER A 343 -17.52 15.65 19.66
C SER A 343 -18.16 14.95 18.46
N VAL A 344 -19.03 13.99 18.72
CA VAL A 344 -19.79 13.23 17.72
C VAL A 344 -21.25 13.22 18.18
N ASP A 345 -22.09 14.02 17.55
CA ASP A 345 -23.49 14.23 17.96
C ASP A 345 -23.61 14.55 19.46
N ASP A 346 -24.16 13.63 20.26
CA ASP A 346 -24.33 13.75 21.72
C ASP A 346 -23.12 13.22 22.55
N PHE A 347 -22.14 12.61 21.89
CA PHE A 347 -20.93 12.07 22.51
C PHE A 347 -19.76 13.07 22.45
N THR A 348 -18.95 13.11 23.51
CA THR A 348 -17.72 13.90 23.59
C THR A 348 -16.58 13.06 24.17
N SER A 349 -15.36 13.28 23.66
CA SER A 349 -14.14 12.66 24.15
C SER A 349 -13.02 13.70 24.27
N ASP A 350 -12.50 13.87 25.47
CA ASP A 350 -11.36 14.73 25.76
C ASP A 350 -10.14 13.88 26.06
N GLU A 351 -9.03 14.13 25.37
CA GLU A 351 -7.76 13.43 25.58
C GLU A 351 -6.66 14.42 25.95
N VAL A 352 -5.84 14.07 26.94
CA VAL A 352 -4.62 14.80 27.28
C VAL A 352 -3.48 13.82 27.50
N PHE A 353 -2.37 14.04 26.81
CA PHE A 353 -1.20 13.18 26.90
C PHE A 353 0.10 13.93 27.15
N GLY A 354 1.05 13.21 27.73
CA GLY A 354 2.43 13.66 27.93
C GLY A 354 3.40 12.51 27.74
N ARG A 355 4.56 12.80 27.12
CA ARG A 355 5.61 11.82 26.84
C ARG A 355 6.98 12.41 27.10
N LEU A 356 7.84 11.59 27.67
CA LEU A 356 9.26 11.85 27.88
C LEU A 356 10.06 10.70 27.27
N ALA A 357 11.01 11.01 26.41
CA ALA A 357 11.86 10.02 25.75
C ALA A 357 13.34 10.39 25.85
N PHE A 358 14.18 9.37 26.00
CA PHE A 358 15.63 9.46 25.99
C PHE A 358 16.18 8.49 24.96
N ASP A 359 16.87 9.01 23.96
CA ASP A 359 17.53 8.22 22.93
C ASP A 359 19.05 8.33 23.12
N TYR A 360 19.67 7.21 23.46
CA TYR A 360 21.10 7.10 23.68
C TYR A 360 21.78 6.30 22.57
N THR A 361 22.82 6.85 21.98
CA THR A 361 23.63 6.17 20.96
C THR A 361 25.10 6.46 21.20
N LYS A 362 25.89 5.42 21.49
CA LYS A 362 27.33 5.58 21.73
C LYS A 362 28.14 4.47 21.08
N ARG A 363 29.23 4.87 20.42
CA ARG A 363 30.27 3.94 19.99
C ARG A 363 31.01 3.42 21.22
N VAL A 364 31.02 2.11 21.39
CA VAL A 364 31.65 1.39 22.51
C VAL A 364 32.72 0.46 21.95
N PRO A 365 33.67 -0.05 22.76
CA PRO A 365 34.67 -0.98 22.26
C PRO A 365 33.99 -2.14 21.51
N TYR A 366 34.42 -2.44 20.29
CA TYR A 366 33.89 -3.50 19.41
C TYR A 366 32.50 -3.26 18.80
N GLY A 367 31.83 -2.12 19.03
CA GLY A 367 30.46 -1.98 18.55
C GLY A 367 29.76 -0.64 18.75
N LEU A 368 28.44 -0.67 18.60
CA LEU A 368 27.52 0.43 18.81
C LEU A 368 26.47 0.01 19.84
N LEU A 369 26.32 0.80 20.90
CA LEU A 369 25.26 0.65 21.88
C LEU A 369 24.19 1.70 21.60
N THR A 370 22.96 1.23 21.39
CA THR A 370 21.75 2.07 21.31
C THR A 370 20.82 1.69 22.44
N ALA A 371 20.27 2.67 23.15
CA ALA A 371 19.28 2.44 24.19
C ALA A 371 18.22 3.53 24.15
N GLN A 372 16.99 3.15 24.47
CA GLN A 372 15.86 4.06 24.52
C GLN A 372 15.11 3.86 25.84
N LEU A 373 14.64 4.95 26.42
CA LEU A 373 13.71 4.94 27.55
C LEU A 373 12.58 5.91 27.26
N VAL A 374 11.34 5.46 27.45
CA VAL A 374 10.12 6.24 27.18
C VAL A 374 9.19 6.11 28.37
N GLY A 375 8.67 7.23 28.85
CA GLY A 375 7.52 7.28 29.75
C GLY A 375 6.41 8.09 29.10
N ALA A 376 5.16 7.60 29.19
CA ALA A 376 3.99 8.29 28.69
C ALA A 376 2.82 8.19 29.67
N LEU A 377 1.99 9.22 29.67
CA LEU A 377 0.73 9.29 30.40
C LEU A 377 -0.32 9.76 29.41
N ASN A 378 -1.46 9.08 29.36
CA ASN A 378 -2.61 9.47 28.58
C ASN A 378 -3.86 9.43 29.46
N ARG A 379 -4.69 10.46 29.40
CA ARG A 379 -5.99 10.51 30.06
C ARG A 379 -7.03 10.81 29.01
N THR A 380 -8.06 9.96 28.94
CA THR A 380 -9.23 10.13 28.07
C THR A 380 -10.46 10.20 28.94
N ASP A 381 -11.27 11.24 28.78
CA ASP A 381 -12.56 11.42 29.44
C ASP A 381 -13.64 11.34 28.35
N ASN A 382 -14.48 10.31 28.40
CA ASN A 382 -15.57 10.04 27.46
C ASN A 382 -16.93 10.31 28.12
N SER A 383 -17.81 11.05 27.46
CA SER A 383 -19.20 11.20 27.92
C SER A 383 -20.02 9.93 27.66
N GLU A 384 -21.24 9.89 28.20
CA GLU A 384 -22.17 8.80 27.91
C GLU A 384 -22.54 8.83 26.42
N GLN A 385 -22.64 7.63 25.84
CA GLN A 385 -23.05 7.39 24.47
C GLN A 385 -24.38 6.66 24.52
N GLY A 386 -25.48 7.40 24.32
CA GLY A 386 -26.84 6.88 24.47
C GLY A 386 -27.36 6.13 23.25
N ASP A 387 -26.88 6.46 22.05
CA ASP A 387 -27.31 5.89 20.78
C ASP A 387 -26.17 5.10 20.11
N PRO A 388 -26.49 4.06 19.31
CA PRO A 388 -25.49 3.35 18.52
C PRO A 388 -24.78 4.29 17.55
N VAL A 389 -23.45 4.18 17.45
CA VAL A 389 -22.66 4.99 16.52
C VAL A 389 -22.04 4.10 15.46
N MET A 390 -22.18 4.49 14.20
CA MET A 390 -21.53 3.84 13.08
C MET A 390 -20.08 4.33 12.97
N ILE A 391 -19.13 3.41 13.06
CA ILE A 391 -17.72 3.62 12.73
C ILE A 391 -17.55 3.31 11.24
N LEU A 392 -17.07 4.29 10.49
CA LEU A 392 -16.84 4.18 9.05
C LEU A 392 -15.35 4.22 8.73
N GLY A 393 -14.86 3.16 8.11
CA GLY A 393 -13.57 3.09 7.44
C GLY A 393 -12.41 2.90 8.41
N GLN A 394 -12.58 2.09 9.45
CA GLN A 394 -11.46 1.71 10.31
C GLN A 394 -10.46 0.92 9.45
N ARG A 395 -9.28 1.49 9.29
CA ARG A 395 -8.23 0.94 8.45
C ARG A 395 -7.44 -0.10 9.21
N GLU A 396 -7.39 -1.31 8.65
CA GLU A 396 -6.72 -2.45 9.25
C GLU A 396 -5.81 -3.13 8.23
N THR A 397 -4.83 -3.89 8.70
CA THR A 397 -3.91 -4.64 7.83
C THR A 397 -3.79 -6.05 8.37
N PHE A 398 -4.04 -7.06 7.52
CA PHE A 398 -3.91 -8.46 7.91
C PHE A 398 -2.45 -8.89 7.92
N ASP A 399 -1.93 -9.27 9.08
CA ASP A 399 -0.59 -9.83 9.23
C ASP A 399 -0.71 -11.29 9.65
N ASP A 400 -0.72 -12.20 8.67
CA ASP A 400 -0.90 -13.62 8.97
C ASP A 400 0.17 -14.15 9.94
N PRO A 401 -0.21 -15.02 10.90
CA PRO A 401 -1.55 -15.59 11.09
C PRO A 401 -2.37 -14.86 12.17
N ASP A 402 -1.98 -13.64 12.53
CA ASP A 402 -2.57 -12.92 13.64
C ASP A 402 -3.88 -12.24 13.19
N PRO A 403 -4.94 -12.25 14.03
CA PRO A 403 -6.19 -11.60 13.70
C PRO A 403 -6.06 -10.07 13.74
N VAL A 404 -6.93 -9.41 12.98
CA VAL A 404 -7.23 -8.00 13.17
C VAL A 404 -8.17 -7.85 14.37
N VAL A 405 -7.78 -7.08 15.38
CA VAL A 405 -8.62 -6.79 16.54
C VAL A 405 -9.26 -5.42 16.37
N LEU A 406 -10.59 -5.33 16.34
CA LEU A 406 -11.28 -4.05 16.24
C LEU A 406 -11.09 -3.24 17.53
N SER A 407 -10.98 -1.92 17.38
CA SER A 407 -10.55 -1.02 18.44
C SER A 407 -11.66 -0.65 19.43
N HIS A 408 -12.92 -0.84 19.05
CA HIS A 408 -14.08 -0.52 19.86
C HIS A 408 -14.69 -1.76 20.52
N ARG A 409 -15.48 -1.53 21.56
CA ARG A 409 -16.24 -2.56 22.27
C ARG A 409 -17.70 -2.48 21.88
N ASN A 410 -18.50 -3.40 22.39
CA ASN A 410 -19.95 -3.44 22.15
C ASN A 410 -20.33 -3.34 20.66
N ILE A 411 -19.49 -3.93 19.80
CA ILE A 411 -19.69 -3.92 18.35
C ILE A 411 -20.88 -4.83 18.03
N GLU A 412 -21.83 -4.30 17.28
CA GLU A 412 -22.93 -5.08 16.75
C GLU A 412 -22.37 -5.99 15.63
N ASN A 413 -22.20 -7.28 15.91
CA ASN A 413 -21.55 -8.21 14.98
C ASN A 413 -22.17 -8.22 13.57
N SER A 414 -23.50 -8.11 13.46
CA SER A 414 -24.22 -8.09 12.19
C SER A 414 -23.97 -6.84 11.34
N SER A 415 -23.31 -5.82 11.88
CA SER A 415 -23.02 -4.57 11.17
C SER A 415 -21.64 -4.54 10.52
N ILE A 416 -20.79 -5.55 10.74
CA ILE A 416 -19.40 -5.56 10.27
C ILE A 416 -19.36 -5.77 8.75
N VAL A 417 -18.82 -4.78 8.05
CA VAL A 417 -18.58 -4.82 6.60
C VAL A 417 -17.11 -4.55 6.34
N VAL A 418 -16.42 -5.51 5.73
CA VAL A 418 -15.00 -5.36 5.35
C VAL A 418 -14.90 -5.04 3.87
N THR A 419 -14.16 -4.00 3.53
CA THR A 419 -13.94 -3.54 2.15
C THR A 419 -12.45 -3.37 1.86
N ASP A 420 -12.06 -3.31 0.60
CA ASP A 420 -10.67 -2.98 0.24
C ASP A 420 -10.31 -1.54 0.65
N ALA A 421 -9.03 -1.19 0.59
CA ALA A 421 -8.55 0.15 0.93
C ALA A 421 -9.24 1.30 0.17
N ASN A 422 -9.79 1.03 -1.03
CA ASN A 422 -10.49 2.02 -1.85
C ASN A 422 -12.02 1.97 -1.72
N ARG A 423 -12.56 1.07 -0.87
CA ARG A 423 -14.00 0.75 -0.76
C ARG A 423 -14.63 0.27 -2.07
N ALA A 424 -13.85 -0.10 -3.08
CA ALA A 424 -14.29 -0.60 -4.37
C ALA A 424 -14.86 -2.03 -4.28
N ARG A 425 -14.31 -2.84 -3.38
CA ARG A 425 -14.72 -4.24 -3.19
C ARG A 425 -15.21 -4.45 -1.77
N VAL A 426 -16.32 -5.17 -1.62
CA VAL A 426 -16.78 -5.69 -0.33
C VAL A 426 -16.38 -7.15 -0.23
N TYR A 427 -15.59 -7.49 0.79
CA TYR A 427 -15.22 -8.88 1.07
C TYR A 427 -16.37 -9.60 1.79
N ARG A 428 -16.41 -10.92 1.70
CA ARG A 428 -17.49 -11.74 2.27
C ARG A 428 -17.00 -12.54 3.47
N GLU A 429 -17.76 -12.44 4.55
CA GLU A 429 -17.60 -13.30 5.72
C GLU A 429 -17.84 -14.78 5.34
N GLY A 430 -16.96 -15.67 5.81
CA GLY A 430 -16.96 -17.11 5.51
C GLY A 430 -16.23 -17.50 4.21
N ILE A 431 -15.82 -16.52 3.38
CA ILE A 431 -15.06 -16.79 2.15
C ILE A 431 -13.71 -16.07 2.17
N ASP A 432 -13.74 -14.77 2.48
CA ASP A 432 -12.55 -13.91 2.47
C ASP A 432 -12.01 -13.67 3.88
N TYR A 433 -12.91 -13.60 4.85
CA TYR A 433 -12.59 -13.45 6.26
C TYR A 433 -13.61 -14.17 7.16
N THR A 434 -13.30 -14.37 8.43
CA THR A 434 -14.27 -14.78 9.46
C THR A 434 -14.25 -13.79 10.62
N VAL A 435 -15.39 -13.63 11.29
CA VAL A 435 -15.50 -12.79 12.49
C VAL A 435 -15.66 -13.65 13.73
N ARG A 436 -14.94 -13.29 14.79
CA ARG A 436 -15.06 -13.90 16.10
C ARG A 436 -15.35 -12.83 17.15
N VAL A 437 -16.50 -12.97 17.81
CA VAL A 437 -16.90 -12.09 18.91
C VAL A 437 -16.49 -12.73 20.23
N LEU A 438 -15.67 -12.02 20.99
CA LEU A 438 -15.30 -12.34 22.36
C LEU A 438 -16.03 -11.38 23.31
N PRO A 439 -16.13 -11.70 24.62
CA PRO A 439 -16.83 -10.83 25.58
C PRO A 439 -16.29 -9.39 25.65
N ASP A 440 -15.02 -9.19 25.27
CA ASP A 440 -14.27 -7.95 25.45
C ASP A 440 -13.77 -7.32 24.14
N ARG A 441 -13.84 -8.03 23.01
CA ARG A 441 -13.36 -7.57 21.69
C ARG A 441 -14.02 -8.32 20.53
N VAL A 442 -13.84 -7.80 19.32
CA VAL A 442 -14.14 -8.50 18.07
C VAL A 442 -12.85 -8.68 17.28
N GLU A 443 -12.66 -9.90 16.77
CA GLU A 443 -11.51 -10.26 15.94
C GLU A 443 -11.95 -10.66 14.54
N ILE A 444 -11.18 -10.27 13.54
CA ILE A 444 -11.38 -10.62 12.14
C ILE A 444 -10.17 -11.44 11.68
N PHE A 445 -10.42 -12.62 11.13
CA PHE A 445 -9.39 -13.50 10.58
C PHE A 445 -9.49 -13.51 9.08
N ARG A 446 -8.35 -13.41 8.40
CA ARG A 446 -8.30 -13.68 6.97
C ARG A 446 -8.46 -15.17 6.71
N ILE A 447 -9.21 -15.53 5.68
CA ILE A 447 -9.19 -16.89 5.13
C ILE A 447 -8.08 -16.95 4.08
N THR A 448 -7.07 -17.80 4.29
CA THR A 448 -6.00 -17.99 3.29
C THR A 448 -6.59 -18.60 2.01
N GLY A 449 -6.27 -17.99 0.86
CA GLY A 449 -6.87 -18.35 -0.43
C GLY A 449 -8.20 -17.62 -0.74
N GLY A 450 -8.73 -16.85 0.21
CA GLY A 450 -9.76 -15.86 -0.05
C GLY A 450 -9.22 -14.65 -0.80
N ASP A 451 -10.08 -13.64 -0.99
CA ASP A 451 -9.76 -12.48 -1.81
C ASP A 451 -8.90 -11.40 -1.14
N ILE A 452 -8.68 -11.53 0.16
CA ILE A 452 -7.79 -10.68 0.93
C ILE A 452 -6.41 -11.35 0.93
N GLY A 453 -5.39 -10.64 0.45
CA GLY A 453 -4.00 -11.05 0.43
C GLY A 453 -3.25 -10.78 1.73
N PRO A 454 -2.01 -11.29 1.86
CA PRO A 454 -1.16 -11.01 3.03
C PRO A 454 -0.69 -9.57 3.05
N MET A 455 -0.76 -8.95 4.23
CA MET A 455 -0.47 -7.53 4.45
C MET A 455 -1.37 -6.60 3.63
N GLU A 456 -2.52 -7.10 3.14
CA GLU A 456 -3.50 -6.26 2.46
C GLU A 456 -4.19 -5.35 3.49
N GLU A 457 -4.35 -4.09 3.09
CA GLU A 457 -5.06 -3.09 3.86
C GLU A 457 -6.55 -3.15 3.52
N VAL A 458 -7.38 -3.23 4.56
CA VAL A 458 -8.84 -3.23 4.45
C VAL A 458 -9.45 -2.08 5.25
N LEU A 459 -10.68 -1.72 4.90
CA LEU A 459 -11.51 -0.79 5.66
C LEU A 459 -12.69 -1.54 6.26
N VAL A 460 -12.88 -1.42 7.57
CA VAL A 460 -13.97 -2.05 8.31
C VAL A 460 -14.97 -0.98 8.75
N ASP A 461 -16.22 -1.16 8.35
CA ASP A 461 -17.37 -0.38 8.82
C ASP A 461 -18.15 -1.24 9.83
N TYR A 462 -18.62 -0.66 10.94
CA TYR A 462 -19.44 -1.36 11.95
C TYR A 462 -20.13 -0.39 12.91
N THR A 463 -21.14 -0.85 13.62
CA THR A 463 -21.88 -0.09 14.64
C THR A 463 -21.43 -0.49 16.04
N VAL A 464 -21.21 0.51 16.90
CA VAL A 464 -20.94 0.36 18.33
C VAL A 464 -22.21 0.71 19.10
N GLY A 465 -22.65 -0.18 19.99
CA GLY A 465 -23.82 0.05 20.84
C GLY A 465 -23.56 1.08 21.95
N PRO A 466 -24.61 1.47 22.72
CA PRO A 466 -24.49 2.47 23.79
C PRO A 466 -23.42 2.12 24.83
N GLU A 467 -22.64 3.12 25.27
CA GLU A 467 -21.61 2.98 26.30
C GLU A 467 -21.77 4.04 27.39
N PRO A 468 -21.58 3.69 28.68
CA PRO A 468 -21.63 4.68 29.74
C PRO A 468 -20.39 5.58 29.73
N ALA A 469 -20.55 6.79 30.30
CA ALA A 469 -19.44 7.72 30.49
C ALA A 469 -18.29 7.06 31.25
N ASN A 470 -17.06 7.26 30.78
CA ASN A 470 -15.88 6.68 31.41
C ASN A 470 -14.67 7.61 31.35
N THR A 471 -13.79 7.48 32.34
CA THR A 471 -12.46 8.07 32.34
C THR A 471 -11.45 6.94 32.29
N THR A 472 -10.57 6.99 31.30
CA THR A 472 -9.45 6.08 31.12
C THR A 472 -8.14 6.81 31.40
N LEU A 473 -7.31 6.25 32.28
CA LEU A 473 -5.94 6.70 32.51
C LEU A 473 -4.97 5.59 32.11
N THR A 474 -4.18 5.84 31.07
CA THR A 474 -3.15 4.92 30.59
C THR A 474 -1.77 5.44 30.97
N ARG A 475 -0.95 4.57 31.57
CA ARG A 475 0.44 4.87 31.91
C ARG A 475 1.35 3.88 31.24
N THR A 476 2.28 4.37 30.44
CA THR A 476 3.19 3.52 29.69
C THR A 476 4.64 3.80 30.08
N LEU A 477 5.40 2.76 30.38
CA LEU A 477 6.84 2.80 30.56
C LEU A 477 7.47 1.79 29.60
N GLY A 478 8.30 2.28 28.69
CA GLY A 478 9.01 1.48 27.71
C GLY A 478 10.51 1.67 27.80
N GLY A 479 11.28 0.61 27.58
CA GLY A 479 12.73 0.67 27.48
C GLY A 479 13.23 -0.32 26.45
N SER A 480 14.21 0.07 25.64
CA SER A 480 14.87 -0.83 24.70
C SER A 480 16.38 -0.65 24.73
N GLY A 481 17.10 -1.70 24.37
CA GLY A 481 18.55 -1.70 24.29
C GLY A 481 19.01 -2.64 23.20
N ARG A 482 20.01 -2.22 22.44
CA ARG A 482 20.68 -3.04 21.43
C ARG A 482 22.17 -2.80 21.46
N TYR A 483 22.92 -3.89 21.44
CA TYR A 483 24.35 -3.89 21.23
C TYR A 483 24.67 -4.54 19.89
N ALA A 484 25.22 -3.78 18.96
CA ALA A 484 25.66 -4.28 17.67
C ALA A 484 27.20 -4.41 17.65
N PHE A 485 27.70 -5.62 17.46
CA PHE A 485 29.12 -5.91 17.30
C PHE A 485 29.54 -5.53 15.87
N ASN A 486 30.30 -4.44 15.73
CA ASN A 486 30.76 -3.96 14.43
C ASN A 486 32.18 -4.44 14.10
N ASP A 487 32.93 -4.85 15.11
CA ASP A 487 34.32 -5.30 15.00
C ASP A 487 34.57 -6.59 15.79
N GLY A 488 35.67 -7.29 15.49
CA GLY A 488 36.10 -8.50 16.20
C GLY A 488 35.43 -9.80 15.70
N PRO A 489 35.57 -10.92 16.45
CA PRO A 489 35.10 -12.24 16.02
C PRO A 489 33.57 -12.38 16.00
N LEU A 490 32.86 -11.47 16.67
CA LEU A 490 31.38 -11.42 16.71
C LEU A 490 30.81 -10.38 15.74
N ARG A 491 31.61 -9.85 14.81
CA ARG A 491 31.16 -8.82 13.88
C ARG A 491 29.90 -9.27 13.13
N GLY A 492 28.87 -8.41 13.14
CA GLY A 492 27.57 -8.69 12.56
C GLY A 492 26.54 -9.24 13.55
N LEU A 493 26.95 -9.59 14.78
CA LEU A 493 26.03 -10.01 15.84
C LEU A 493 25.34 -8.79 16.45
N GLY A 494 24.04 -8.87 16.64
CA GLY A 494 23.22 -7.94 17.38
C GLY A 494 22.52 -8.67 18.51
N VAL A 495 22.57 -8.13 19.73
CA VAL A 495 21.74 -8.58 20.84
C VAL A 495 20.86 -7.42 21.25
N TYR A 496 19.57 -7.68 21.41
CA TYR A 496 18.61 -6.64 21.76
C TYR A 496 17.53 -7.14 22.71
N GLY A 497 16.92 -6.19 23.38
CA GLY A 497 15.73 -6.41 24.19
C GLY A 497 14.91 -5.13 24.31
N SER A 498 13.61 -5.30 24.46
CA SER A 498 12.66 -4.24 24.73
C SER A 498 11.63 -4.71 25.75
N TYR A 499 11.23 -3.79 26.62
CA TYR A 499 10.20 -3.99 27.62
C TYR A 499 9.21 -2.83 27.55
N THR A 500 7.92 -3.13 27.64
CA THR A 500 6.84 -2.14 27.71
C THR A 500 5.86 -2.58 28.80
N ASP A 501 5.59 -1.72 29.78
CA ASP A 501 4.52 -1.85 30.77
C ASP A 501 3.49 -0.75 30.48
N SER A 502 2.27 -1.12 30.13
CA SER A 502 1.14 -0.23 29.93
C SER A 502 0.03 -0.63 30.87
N ARG A 503 -0.41 0.30 31.72
CA ARG A 503 -1.50 0.05 32.68
C ARG A 503 -2.64 1.00 32.41
N GLN A 504 -3.84 0.45 32.42
CA GLN A 504 -5.07 1.16 32.17
C GLN A 504 -5.94 1.12 33.43
N ASP A 505 -6.24 2.29 33.96
CA ASP A 505 -7.25 2.46 35.00
C ASP A 505 -8.51 3.03 34.34
N ILE A 506 -9.63 2.30 34.36
CA ILE A 506 -10.92 2.77 33.81
C ILE A 506 -11.91 2.98 34.95
N SER A 507 -12.53 4.14 35.01
CA SER A 507 -13.65 4.44 35.91
C SER A 507 -14.88 4.80 35.10
N SER A 508 -16.03 4.20 35.41
CA SER A 508 -17.32 4.45 34.75
C SER A 508 -18.43 4.61 35.79
N ASP A 509 -19.42 5.45 35.48
CA ASP A 509 -20.62 5.63 36.30
C ASP A 509 -21.75 4.63 35.94
N GLY A 510 -21.55 3.81 34.89
CA GLY A 510 -22.53 2.85 34.39
C GLY A 510 -22.38 1.42 34.92
N TYR A 511 -23.35 0.57 34.57
CA TYR A 511 -23.40 -0.85 34.95
C TYR A 511 -22.59 -1.79 34.05
N VAL A 512 -21.94 -1.26 33.01
CA VAL A 512 -21.10 -2.05 32.09
C VAL A 512 -19.69 -2.10 32.64
N ASP A 513 -19.19 -3.31 32.92
CA ASP A 513 -17.83 -3.53 33.38
C ASP A 513 -16.84 -3.34 32.22
N PHE A 514 -15.95 -2.36 32.34
CA PHE A 514 -14.83 -2.19 31.41
C PHE A 514 -13.66 -3.06 31.86
N ILE A 515 -13.20 -3.96 30.99
CA ILE A 515 -11.97 -4.73 31.21
C ILE A 515 -10.77 -3.84 30.81
N PRO A 516 -9.88 -3.42 31.71
CA PRO A 516 -8.69 -2.67 31.32
C PRO A 516 -7.69 -3.56 30.59
N ASP A 517 -7.05 -3.06 29.52
CA ASP A 517 -5.92 -3.74 28.88
C ASP A 517 -4.62 -3.36 29.58
N ASN A 518 -4.28 -4.10 30.63
CA ASN A 518 -2.94 -4.02 31.20
C ASN A 518 -2.01 -4.91 30.39
N LEU A 519 -0.96 -4.33 29.83
CA LEU A 519 -0.01 -4.97 28.93
C LEU A 519 1.40 -4.90 29.50
N GLN A 520 2.04 -6.05 29.68
CA GLN A 520 3.48 -6.18 29.86
C GLN A 520 4.05 -6.97 28.68
N LEU A 521 4.83 -6.29 27.84
CA LEU A 521 5.47 -6.88 26.68
C LEU A 521 6.97 -6.94 26.92
N LEU A 522 7.54 -8.14 26.92
CA LEU A 522 8.98 -8.37 26.94
C LEU A 522 9.39 -9.04 25.63
N ARG A 523 10.20 -8.36 24.83
CA ARG A 523 10.77 -8.93 23.60
C ARG A 523 12.29 -8.93 23.70
N TYR A 524 12.92 -10.02 23.33
CA TYR A 524 14.38 -10.09 23.25
C TYR A 524 14.81 -11.03 22.14
N GLY A 525 15.97 -10.74 21.57
CA GLY A 525 16.43 -11.49 20.43
C GLY A 525 17.90 -11.29 20.12
N VAL A 526 18.35 -12.12 19.20
CA VAL A 526 19.68 -12.10 18.65
C VAL A 526 19.56 -12.19 17.14
N ASP A 527 20.24 -11.28 16.44
CA ASP A 527 20.43 -11.36 15.01
C ASP A 527 21.91 -11.48 14.66
N TYR A 528 22.21 -12.16 13.55
CA TYR A 528 23.59 -12.33 13.10
C TYR A 528 23.72 -12.19 11.60
N GLN A 529 24.41 -11.14 11.16
CA GLN A 529 24.80 -10.93 9.77
C GLN A 529 26.19 -11.51 9.51
N LEU A 530 26.25 -12.73 8.98
CA LEU A 530 27.50 -13.39 8.60
C LEU A 530 27.64 -13.43 7.07
N GLY A 531 28.20 -12.35 6.51
CA GLY A 531 28.40 -12.21 5.07
C GLY A 531 27.06 -12.25 4.33
N ASN A 532 26.81 -13.38 3.67
CA ASN A 532 25.63 -13.66 2.86
C ASN A 532 24.46 -14.24 3.67
N PHE A 533 24.66 -14.54 4.95
CA PHE A 533 23.64 -15.07 5.84
C PHE A 533 23.16 -14.00 6.80
N PHE A 534 21.86 -14.02 7.07
CA PHE A 534 21.21 -13.33 8.18
C PHE A 534 20.44 -14.37 8.97
N LEU A 535 20.66 -14.42 10.27
CA LEU A 535 19.93 -15.28 11.19
C LEU A 535 19.25 -14.42 12.25
N LEU A 536 18.05 -14.80 12.67
CA LEU A 536 17.28 -14.16 13.72
C LEU A 536 16.68 -15.24 14.62
N ALA A 537 16.77 -15.01 15.92
CA ALA A 537 16.01 -15.72 16.94
C ALA A 537 15.43 -14.67 17.88
N GLU A 538 14.11 -14.66 18.03
CA GLU A 538 13.39 -13.68 18.85
C GLU A 538 12.33 -14.40 19.68
N MET A 539 12.20 -13.98 20.93
CA MET A 539 11.11 -14.35 21.82
C MET A 539 10.36 -13.10 22.22
N GLU A 540 9.05 -13.20 22.28
CA GLU A 540 8.14 -12.16 22.73
C GLU A 540 7.15 -12.76 23.73
N ASN A 541 7.15 -12.23 24.94
CA ASN A 541 6.18 -12.60 25.97
C ASN A 541 5.26 -11.40 26.16
N ARG A 542 3.97 -11.61 25.87
CA ARG A 542 2.90 -10.62 25.96
C ARG A 542 1.95 -11.04 27.07
N ASP A 543 2.09 -10.43 28.23
CA ASP A 543 1.14 -10.55 29.32
C ASP A 543 0.13 -9.42 29.19
N SER A 544 -1.03 -9.70 28.59
CA SER A 544 -2.14 -8.75 28.39
C SER A 544 -3.38 -9.28 29.08
N THR A 545 -4.21 -8.39 29.61
CA THR A 545 -5.51 -8.76 30.20
C THR A 545 -6.52 -9.21 29.15
N ILE A 546 -6.30 -8.86 27.89
CA ILE A 546 -7.22 -9.12 26.77
C ILE A 546 -6.65 -10.22 25.87
N SER A 547 -5.38 -10.12 25.49
CA SER A 547 -4.78 -11.04 24.51
C SER A 547 -3.37 -11.46 24.95
N PRO A 548 -3.27 -12.29 26.01
CA PRO A 548 -1.98 -12.79 26.46
C PRO A 548 -1.45 -13.85 25.48
N SER A 549 -0.18 -13.69 25.08
CA SER A 549 0.47 -14.62 24.16
C SER A 549 1.97 -14.72 24.37
N ASP A 550 2.55 -15.84 23.99
CA ASP A 550 4.00 -15.99 23.83
C ASP A 550 4.30 -16.31 22.36
N THR A 551 5.24 -15.60 21.77
CA THR A 551 5.62 -15.77 20.37
C THR A 551 7.11 -16.03 20.22
N LEU A 552 7.45 -17.13 19.54
CA LEU A 552 8.81 -17.50 19.17
C LEU A 552 9.00 -17.34 17.67
N ARG A 553 10.02 -16.59 17.25
CA ARG A 553 10.33 -16.36 15.83
C ARG A 553 11.76 -16.79 15.52
N PHE A 554 11.91 -17.56 14.45
CA PHE A 554 13.21 -17.79 13.81
C PHE A 554 13.17 -17.35 12.35
N GLN A 555 14.23 -16.69 11.90
CA GLN A 555 14.39 -16.34 10.49
C GLN A 555 15.81 -16.67 10.05
N ALA A 556 15.94 -17.27 8.87
CA ALA A 556 17.20 -17.47 8.22
C ALA A 556 17.08 -16.99 6.78
N ARG A 557 17.94 -16.04 6.39
CA ARG A 557 18.04 -15.55 5.03
C ARG A 557 19.45 -15.79 4.51
N TYR A 558 19.53 -16.30 3.29
CA TYR A 558 20.75 -16.50 2.56
C TYR A 558 20.65 -15.76 1.23
N PHE A 559 21.62 -14.91 0.93
CA PHE A 559 21.72 -14.22 -0.35
C PHE A 559 23.10 -14.45 -0.94
N HIS A 560 23.19 -15.03 -2.11
CA HIS A 560 24.47 -15.30 -2.75
C HIS A 560 24.46 -14.99 -4.24
N GLY A 561 25.43 -14.17 -4.66
CA GLY A 561 25.77 -14.03 -6.06
C GLY A 561 26.66 -15.19 -6.50
N LEU A 562 26.11 -16.15 -7.24
CA LEU A 562 26.90 -17.23 -7.87
C LEU A 562 27.80 -16.70 -9.01
N GLY A 563 27.60 -15.43 -9.42
CA GLY A 563 28.42 -14.69 -10.37
C GLY A 563 27.81 -13.32 -10.68
N PRO A 564 28.37 -12.55 -11.63
CA PRO A 564 27.80 -11.25 -12.03
C PRO A 564 26.40 -11.35 -12.65
N ARG A 565 26.00 -12.56 -13.05
CA ARG A 565 24.79 -12.88 -13.81
C ARG A 565 23.85 -13.82 -13.06
N SER A 566 24.14 -14.15 -11.81
CA SER A 566 23.38 -15.16 -11.07
C SER A 566 23.26 -14.79 -9.62
N ARG A 567 22.04 -14.78 -9.10
CA ARG A 567 21.72 -14.48 -7.71
C ARG A 567 20.70 -15.48 -7.21
N VAL A 568 20.97 -16.05 -6.06
CA VAL A 568 20.05 -16.90 -5.33
C VAL A 568 19.76 -16.24 -3.98
N SER A 569 18.49 -16.20 -3.60
CA SER A 569 18.09 -15.93 -2.23
C SER A 569 17.21 -17.05 -1.72
N LEU A 570 17.49 -17.51 -0.51
CA LEU A 570 16.65 -18.46 0.22
C LEU A 570 16.29 -17.83 1.56
N GLU A 571 15.01 -17.88 1.91
CA GLU A 571 14.48 -17.41 3.17
C GLU A 571 13.66 -18.52 3.81
N TYR A 572 13.91 -18.76 5.08
CA TYR A 572 13.12 -19.62 5.95
C TYR A 572 12.65 -18.78 7.13
N SER A 573 11.36 -18.82 7.43
CA SER A 573 10.81 -18.25 8.65
C SER A 573 9.96 -19.28 9.39
N TYR A 574 10.06 -19.24 10.71
CA TYR A 574 9.24 -19.98 11.64
C TYR A 574 8.65 -19.00 12.64
N GLN A 575 7.35 -19.10 12.87
CA GLN A 575 6.67 -18.39 13.94
C GLN A 575 5.77 -19.38 14.69
N GLN A 576 5.88 -19.39 16.01
CA GLN A 576 4.92 -20.06 16.87
C GLN A 576 4.32 -19.03 17.81
N SER A 577 3.00 -18.97 17.90
CA SER A 577 2.26 -18.10 18.82
C SER A 577 1.33 -18.95 19.67
N ASP A 578 1.53 -18.92 20.99
CA ASP A 578 0.70 -19.60 21.99
C ASP A 578 -0.15 -18.54 22.73
N TYR A 579 -1.48 -18.65 22.66
CA TYR A 579 -2.44 -17.72 23.25
C TYR A 579 -3.09 -18.33 24.50
N HIS A 580 -2.72 -17.83 25.69
CA HIS A 580 -2.96 -18.51 26.97
C HIS A 580 -4.44 -18.62 27.37
N GLU A 581 -5.26 -17.62 27.04
CA GLU A 581 -6.67 -17.59 27.45
C GLU A 581 -7.61 -18.32 26.49
N GLU A 582 -7.18 -18.51 25.25
CA GLU A 582 -8.03 -19.06 24.18
C GLU A 582 -7.74 -20.54 23.89
N ASP A 583 -6.77 -21.14 24.59
CA ASP A 583 -6.21 -22.46 24.27
C ASP A 583 -5.87 -22.57 22.77
N ARG A 584 -5.32 -21.48 22.23
CA ARG A 584 -5.03 -21.33 20.80
C ARG A 584 -3.53 -21.36 20.56
N THR A 585 -3.12 -22.16 19.59
CA THR A 585 -1.73 -22.20 19.14
C THR A 585 -1.70 -22.07 17.63
N THR A 586 -0.80 -21.23 17.13
CA THR A 586 -0.53 -21.13 15.69
C THR A 586 0.95 -21.36 15.42
N GLU A 587 1.24 -22.26 14.51
CA GLU A 587 2.58 -22.58 14.03
C GLU A 587 2.65 -22.30 12.53
N LEU A 588 3.56 -21.42 12.09
CA LEU A 588 3.73 -21.05 10.69
C LEU A 588 5.17 -21.29 10.25
N HIS A 589 5.33 -22.15 9.25
CA HIS A 589 6.56 -22.32 8.49
C HIS A 589 6.41 -21.68 7.11
N ARG A 590 7.38 -20.88 6.70
CA ARG A 590 7.43 -20.34 5.34
C ARG A 590 8.84 -20.48 4.76
N VAL A 591 8.91 -20.97 3.54
CA VAL A 591 10.17 -21.08 2.78
C VAL A 591 10.02 -20.34 1.46
N THR A 592 10.85 -19.35 1.21
CA THR A 592 10.88 -18.61 -0.05
C THR A 592 12.24 -18.77 -0.73
N GLY A 593 12.25 -19.42 -1.88
CA GLY A 593 13.40 -19.50 -2.77
C GLY A 593 13.23 -18.54 -3.95
N ARG A 594 14.29 -17.79 -4.29
CA ARG A 594 14.34 -17.01 -5.53
C ARG A 594 15.67 -17.24 -6.22
N TRP A 595 15.63 -17.45 -7.52
CA TRP A 595 16.81 -17.59 -8.36
C TRP A 595 16.65 -16.75 -9.62
N ILE A 596 17.61 -15.85 -9.85
CA ILE A 596 17.67 -15.03 -11.05
C ILE A 596 18.98 -15.34 -11.75
N GLN A 597 18.91 -15.72 -13.01
CA GLN A 597 20.05 -16.15 -13.81
C GLN A 597 19.98 -15.58 -15.23
N THR A 598 20.98 -14.78 -15.60
CA THR A 598 21.29 -14.45 -16.99
C THR A 598 22.21 -15.53 -17.54
N ILE A 599 21.65 -16.49 -18.29
CA ILE A 599 22.37 -17.64 -18.87
C ILE A 599 23.30 -17.15 -19.99
N THR A 600 22.78 -16.29 -20.86
CA THR A 600 23.52 -15.55 -21.89
C THR A 600 23.07 -14.10 -21.88
N PRO A 601 23.75 -13.14 -22.55
CA PRO A 601 23.24 -11.77 -22.69
C PRO A 601 21.83 -11.68 -23.29
N ASP A 602 21.40 -12.76 -23.95
CA ASP A 602 20.16 -12.89 -24.68
C ASP A 602 19.19 -13.85 -23.96
N LEU A 603 19.50 -14.40 -22.78
CA LEU A 603 18.64 -15.40 -22.11
C LEU A 603 18.66 -15.21 -20.60
N ASP A 604 17.51 -14.84 -20.04
CA ASP A 604 17.27 -14.69 -18.62
C ASP A 604 16.28 -15.75 -18.12
N LEU A 605 16.49 -16.18 -16.89
CA LEU A 605 15.70 -17.16 -16.17
C LEU A 605 15.40 -16.60 -14.78
N ARG A 606 14.14 -16.68 -14.36
CA ARG A 606 13.72 -16.39 -12.99
C ARG A 606 12.90 -17.54 -12.46
N LEU A 607 13.16 -17.92 -11.22
CA LEU A 607 12.42 -18.93 -10.49
C LEU A 607 12.10 -18.38 -9.11
N ARG A 608 10.84 -18.46 -8.71
CA ARG A 608 10.36 -18.20 -7.35
C ARG A 608 9.60 -19.43 -6.87
N LEU A 609 9.91 -19.84 -5.65
CA LEU A 609 9.25 -20.95 -4.97
C LEU A 609 8.84 -20.44 -3.59
N VAL A 610 7.59 -20.64 -3.20
CA VAL A 610 7.07 -20.35 -1.87
C VAL A 610 6.40 -21.60 -1.35
N TYR A 611 6.82 -22.05 -0.17
CA TYR A 611 6.14 -23.10 0.58
C TYR A 611 5.62 -22.50 1.89
N ARG A 612 4.39 -22.85 2.25
CA ARG A 612 3.70 -22.44 3.47
C ARG A 612 3.13 -23.69 4.15
N ASP A 613 3.35 -23.82 5.44
CA ASP A 613 2.68 -24.82 6.30
C ASP A 613 2.26 -24.08 7.56
N GLU A 614 0.95 -23.95 7.76
CA GLU A 614 0.35 -23.32 8.91
C GLU A 614 -0.49 -24.34 9.64
N ARG A 615 -0.27 -24.47 10.94
CA ARG A 615 -1.12 -25.24 11.84
C ARG A 615 -1.76 -24.29 12.81
N SER A 616 -3.08 -24.21 12.76
CA SER A 616 -3.85 -23.40 13.68
C SER A 616 -4.85 -24.29 14.39
N SER A 617 -4.86 -24.25 15.73
CA SER A 617 -5.91 -24.96 16.48
C SER A 617 -7.30 -24.36 16.26
N PHE A 618 -7.38 -23.17 15.64
CA PHE A 618 -8.62 -22.48 15.31
C PHE A 618 -8.97 -22.55 13.82
N ALA A 619 -8.09 -22.09 12.94
CA ALA A 619 -8.34 -22.02 11.49
C ALA A 619 -8.09 -23.36 10.76
N GLY A 620 -7.62 -24.38 11.48
CA GLY A 620 -7.21 -25.65 10.90
C GLY A 620 -5.78 -25.63 10.35
N ASP A 621 -5.40 -26.74 9.74
CA ASP A 621 -4.10 -26.87 9.08
C ASP A 621 -4.25 -26.41 7.63
N THR A 622 -3.31 -25.61 7.15
CA THR A 622 -3.23 -25.20 5.75
C THR A 622 -1.81 -25.37 5.21
N GLN A 623 -1.69 -25.94 4.02
CA GLN A 623 -0.42 -26.15 3.33
C GLN A 623 -0.51 -25.62 1.91
N GLY A 624 0.45 -24.80 1.54
CA GLY A 624 0.50 -24.15 0.25
C GLY A 624 1.86 -24.25 -0.41
N PHE A 625 1.86 -24.33 -1.73
CA PHE A 625 3.07 -24.19 -2.53
C PHE A 625 2.76 -23.38 -3.78
N ASP A 626 3.58 -22.38 -4.02
CA ASP A 626 3.48 -21.46 -5.15
C ASP A 626 4.83 -21.46 -5.91
N GLN A 627 4.76 -21.66 -7.21
CA GLN A 627 5.88 -21.79 -8.12
C GLN A 627 5.69 -20.80 -9.26
N ASP A 628 6.71 -20.00 -9.52
CA ASP A 628 6.75 -19.09 -10.67
C ASP A 628 8.08 -19.26 -11.40
N LEU A 629 8.01 -19.61 -12.68
CA LEU A 629 9.16 -19.82 -13.55
C LEU A 629 9.01 -18.93 -14.79
N GLU A 630 9.94 -18.01 -14.99
CA GLU A 630 9.97 -17.10 -16.12
C GLU A 630 11.24 -17.33 -16.95
N ILE A 631 11.10 -17.51 -18.26
CA ILE A 631 12.19 -17.66 -19.22
C ILE A 631 12.03 -16.58 -20.27
N ASN A 632 13.06 -15.76 -20.45
CA ASN A 632 13.08 -14.69 -21.43
C ASN A 632 14.31 -14.81 -22.32
N TRP A 633 14.10 -15.11 -23.60
CA TRP A 633 15.14 -15.04 -24.61
C TRP A 633 14.95 -13.78 -25.46
N ARG A 634 16.01 -13.01 -25.70
CA ARG A 634 16.01 -11.83 -26.56
C ARG A 634 17.29 -11.76 -27.38
N ARG A 635 17.18 -11.86 -28.70
CA ARG A 635 18.30 -11.68 -29.61
C ARG A 635 17.93 -10.74 -30.74
N ASN A 636 18.67 -9.63 -30.85
CA ASN A 636 18.38 -8.56 -31.81
C ASN A 636 16.92 -8.07 -31.66
N GLN A 637 16.14 -8.22 -32.72
CA GLN A 637 14.74 -7.82 -32.78
C GLN A 637 13.77 -8.96 -32.41
N THR A 638 14.24 -10.16 -32.04
CA THR A 638 13.36 -11.29 -31.69
C THR A 638 13.46 -11.61 -30.22
N SER A 639 12.32 -11.78 -29.56
CA SER A 639 12.21 -12.28 -28.19
C SER A 639 11.24 -13.45 -28.11
N LEU A 640 11.60 -14.46 -27.33
CA LEU A 640 10.74 -15.57 -26.95
C LEU A 640 10.60 -15.50 -25.43
N PHE A 641 9.40 -15.59 -24.90
CA PHE A 641 9.18 -15.67 -23.47
C PHE A 641 8.28 -16.84 -23.13
N ALA A 642 8.46 -17.38 -21.94
CA ALA A 642 7.56 -18.36 -21.37
C ALA A 642 7.47 -18.14 -19.86
N SER A 643 6.29 -18.21 -19.30
CA SER A 643 6.08 -18.26 -17.86
C SER A 643 5.20 -19.43 -17.47
N ILE A 644 5.47 -19.99 -16.30
CA ILE A 644 4.66 -21.03 -15.68
C ILE A 644 4.45 -20.61 -14.22
N ASN A 645 3.21 -20.35 -13.85
CA ASN A 645 2.78 -20.15 -12.48
C ASN A 645 1.96 -21.38 -12.05
N ASN A 646 2.24 -21.94 -10.88
CA ASN A 646 1.48 -23.02 -10.27
C ASN A 646 1.39 -22.79 -8.77
N SER A 647 0.17 -22.58 -8.30
CA SER A 647 -0.16 -22.36 -6.90
C SER A 647 -1.18 -23.39 -6.44
N PHE A 648 -0.89 -24.07 -5.33
CA PHE A 648 -1.87 -24.91 -4.64
C PHE A 648 -1.92 -24.55 -3.16
N LEU A 649 -3.11 -24.66 -2.59
CA LEU A 649 -3.40 -24.49 -1.18
C LEU A 649 -4.41 -25.56 -0.79
N GLU A 650 -4.03 -26.38 0.18
CA GLU A 650 -4.87 -27.41 0.78
C GLU A 650 -5.06 -27.05 2.25
N GLY A 651 -6.30 -26.87 2.67
CA GLY A 651 -6.68 -26.66 4.05
C GLY A 651 -7.85 -27.56 4.45
N ASN A 652 -8.17 -27.59 5.73
CA ASN A 652 -9.29 -28.38 6.24
C ASN A 652 -10.63 -28.06 5.56
N ASP A 653 -10.87 -26.77 5.30
CA ASP A 653 -12.16 -26.28 4.79
C ASP A 653 -12.06 -25.63 3.40
N VAL A 654 -10.86 -25.51 2.83
CA VAL A 654 -10.61 -24.84 1.54
C VAL A 654 -9.55 -25.58 0.73
N GLU A 655 -9.80 -25.82 -0.55
CA GLU A 655 -8.83 -26.30 -1.53
C GLU A 655 -8.81 -25.34 -2.72
N ASN A 656 -7.66 -24.70 -2.96
CA ASN A 656 -7.45 -23.85 -4.11
C ASN A 656 -6.29 -24.37 -4.96
N THR A 657 -6.50 -24.46 -6.27
CA THR A 657 -5.43 -24.74 -7.24
C THR A 657 -5.53 -23.73 -8.38
N SER A 658 -4.41 -23.10 -8.73
CA SER A 658 -4.30 -22.22 -9.89
C SER A 658 -3.03 -22.56 -10.67
N GLN A 659 -3.14 -22.72 -11.98
CA GLN A 659 -2.03 -22.97 -12.89
C GLN A 659 -2.17 -22.06 -14.09
N THR A 660 -1.11 -21.35 -14.44
CA THR A 660 -1.07 -20.46 -15.60
C THR A 660 0.20 -20.72 -16.39
N ILE A 661 0.08 -21.02 -17.68
CA ILE A 661 1.20 -21.19 -18.60
C ILE A 661 1.07 -20.15 -19.69
N ILE A 662 2.09 -19.34 -19.91
CA ILE A 662 2.14 -18.36 -20.99
C ILE A 662 3.36 -18.67 -21.86
N VAL A 663 3.19 -18.70 -23.17
CA VAL A 663 4.28 -18.82 -24.14
C VAL A 663 4.10 -17.76 -25.21
N GLY A 664 5.14 -16.98 -25.46
CA GLY A 664 5.10 -15.90 -26.44
C GLY A 664 6.33 -15.82 -27.33
N LEU A 665 6.11 -15.38 -28.56
CA LEU A 665 7.14 -15.04 -29.53
C LEU A 665 6.84 -13.64 -30.06
N ARG A 666 7.79 -12.73 -29.90
CA ARG A 666 7.72 -11.36 -30.42
C ARG A 666 8.89 -11.08 -31.35
N ARG A 667 8.62 -10.43 -32.48
CA ARG A 667 9.63 -9.97 -33.43
C ARG A 667 9.38 -8.53 -33.83
N SER A 668 10.28 -7.64 -33.44
CA SER A 668 10.35 -6.25 -33.89
C SER A 668 10.98 -6.12 -35.29
N PHE A 669 10.71 -5.02 -35.97
CA PHE A 669 11.19 -4.70 -37.32
C PHE A 669 11.70 -3.28 -37.40
#